data_AF-A0A939G8Y3-F1
#
_entry.id   AF-A0A939G8Y3-F1
#
_cell.length_a   1.000
_cell.length_b   1.000
_cell.length_c   1.000
_cell.angle_alpha   90.00
_cell.angle_beta   90.00
_cell.angle_gamma   90.00
#
_symmetry.space_group_name_H-M   'P 1'
#
loop_
_entity.id
_entity.type
_entity.pdbx_description
1 polymer ?
#
loop_
_entity_poly.entity_id
_entity_poly.type
_entity_poly.pdbx_seq_one_letter_code
_entity_poly.pdbx_strand_id
1 'polypeptide(L)'
;MTNAITITAPNSNIEISPDNTTFSSSFTLPQTTTSATIYARLTGATQGTFSGNIVNASTGATSVNVAASGTVNAAVGTFTRISTIQGSGNAVAVTGAQNIEGIVTRKFAGATGQNGFYVQEEDADQDGNPATSEGIFCYDPAGLFTGNVGDKVQVAGTPAEFASASGGVNSSLTQLANLTSVVNLGASTLPAATNVTLPFAASSGGVSALERYEGMLIQLSAATGNLTVTETFSLRQYGQITLSATDGTNQAGTDGRIDQYTQFNTPSVSGYAAYEAAVDRRQIILDDASSTSYPATIIHSRGGNPLTASNTVRGGDDVASITAVLDERFDGYRLQTNTGVNFNAANPRPATIPNVGGTLKVGFANVLNYFTTFGATNDRGADNATEFSRQRAKVIANLIGTGADVIGLSEIQNKTQNDNGVTALNDLVSGMNAVAGAGTYAFVTPNTLASTDFITVAILYKPAMVSLVGQAVPIPGSFGQGAFGVVGRSAIAQTFQQISGGGDGIFTLVANHWKSKGSSAGQAGDADAGDGQGFSSGTRTRQAQDLLQWINTKPTGTQDPDYLIVGDLNAYASETPLTTLENGGYTALIPKSSYSFAFKGEWGSLDHALANSALQGQVTGATKWYINSDEPTALDYNTENKTTAQQTSLYNADQYRSADHDPLVVGLNLTAALPVQLVNFRASVVGDQVVLNWETTMEKNAAHFVVERSTNLSEFGAIGQVASAGNSATRRAYNLIDPAPRPGTNYYRLRTIDRDGSSELSKVVAATFDDETPVMTLMGNPISDGKIRLAVRNMAGATYQLRTLTGQTIRTSIVSQNDRLVELQLSQAVGAGIYLLEGQVGITRQVVKILAD
;
A
#
# COMPACT_ATOMS: atom_id res chain seq x y z
N MET A 1 44.26 -95.12 9.50
CA MET A 1 42.99 -95.08 10.25
C MET A 1 42.40 -96.49 10.25
N THR A 2 41.83 -96.95 11.37
CA THR A 2 41.26 -98.32 11.49
C THR A 2 39.73 -98.35 11.46
N ASN A 3 39.08 -97.18 11.34
CA ASN A 3 37.64 -96.99 11.33
C ASN A 3 37.26 -95.89 10.32
N ALA A 4 35.99 -95.86 9.89
CA ALA A 4 35.42 -94.76 9.09
C ALA A 4 35.63 -93.39 9.77
N ILE A 5 35.70 -92.34 8.96
CA ILE A 5 35.92 -90.96 9.43
C ILE A 5 34.56 -90.31 9.64
N THR A 6 34.20 -90.00 10.88
CA THR A 6 32.99 -89.24 11.17
C THR A 6 33.28 -87.76 11.03
N ILE A 7 32.53 -87.06 10.19
CA ILE A 7 32.54 -85.60 10.09
C ILE A 7 31.31 -85.08 10.84
N THR A 8 31.50 -84.10 11.73
CA THR A 8 30.43 -83.55 12.57
C THR A 8 30.36 -82.04 12.42
N ALA A 9 29.15 -81.51 12.26
CA ALA A 9 28.88 -80.08 12.22
C ALA A 9 29.07 -79.43 13.60
N PRO A 10 29.39 -78.13 13.66
CA PRO A 10 29.69 -77.44 14.92
C PRO A 10 28.50 -77.26 15.87
N ASN A 11 27.27 -77.20 15.36
CA ASN A 11 26.05 -76.99 16.13
C ASN A 11 24.81 -77.35 15.29
N SER A 12 23.62 -77.26 15.89
CA SER A 12 22.34 -77.59 15.23
C SER A 12 21.91 -76.63 14.11
N ASN A 13 22.59 -75.48 13.95
CA ASN A 13 22.26 -74.47 12.94
C ASN A 13 23.14 -74.55 11.69
N ILE A 14 24.10 -75.50 11.66
CA ILE A 14 24.93 -75.79 10.50
C ILE A 14 24.77 -77.26 10.17
N GLU A 15 24.40 -77.55 8.93
CA GLU A 15 24.39 -78.91 8.40
C GLU A 15 25.51 -79.08 7.38
N ILE A 16 26.01 -80.31 7.28
CA ILE A 16 27.10 -80.67 6.39
C ILE A 16 26.69 -81.79 5.42
N SER A 17 27.32 -81.83 4.26
CA SER A 17 27.04 -82.82 3.22
C SER A 17 28.32 -83.23 2.47
N PRO A 18 28.50 -84.53 2.14
CA PRO A 18 29.59 -84.97 1.27
C PRO A 18 29.32 -84.72 -0.23
N ASP A 19 28.05 -84.50 -0.62
CA ASP A 19 27.60 -84.48 -2.03
C ASP A 19 26.78 -83.24 -2.41
N ASN A 20 26.55 -82.32 -1.47
CA ASN A 20 25.74 -81.11 -1.63
C ASN A 20 24.24 -81.37 -1.92
N THR A 21 23.74 -82.58 -1.66
CA THR A 21 22.33 -82.95 -1.87
C THR A 21 21.65 -83.34 -0.57
N THR A 22 22.29 -84.18 0.24
CA THR A 22 21.76 -84.64 1.52
C THR A 22 22.59 -84.04 2.64
N PHE A 23 21.96 -83.18 3.45
CA PHE A 23 22.60 -82.47 4.56
C PHE A 23 22.17 -83.06 5.91
N SER A 24 23.11 -83.17 6.83
CA SER A 24 22.89 -83.71 8.18
C SER A 24 23.84 -83.07 9.20
N SER A 25 23.63 -83.33 10.49
CA SER A 25 24.55 -82.89 11.55
C SER A 25 25.86 -83.69 11.61
N SER A 26 25.89 -84.88 10.99
CA SER A 26 27.09 -85.69 10.82
C SER A 26 26.92 -86.70 9.68
N PHE A 27 28.04 -87.11 9.08
CA PHE A 27 28.11 -88.25 8.16
C PHE A 27 29.46 -88.95 8.29
N THR A 28 29.57 -90.15 7.71
CA THR A 28 30.80 -90.93 7.72
C THR A 28 31.41 -91.04 6.31
N LEU A 29 32.74 -90.99 6.25
CA LEU A 29 33.53 -91.25 5.06
C LEU A 29 34.30 -92.58 5.23
N PRO A 30 34.56 -93.34 4.16
CA PRO A 30 35.39 -94.54 4.23
C PRO A 30 36.77 -94.25 4.82
N GLN A 31 37.34 -95.19 5.58
CA GLN A 31 38.67 -95.05 6.20
C GLN A 31 39.82 -94.88 5.19
N THR A 32 39.57 -95.19 3.91
CA THR A 32 40.48 -95.05 2.77
C THR A 32 40.45 -93.65 2.15
N THR A 33 39.59 -92.76 2.63
CA THR A 33 39.45 -91.39 2.08
C THR A 33 40.70 -90.57 2.37
N THR A 34 41.39 -90.13 1.32
CA THR A 34 42.57 -89.26 1.41
C THR A 34 42.23 -87.77 1.29
N SER A 35 41.10 -87.44 0.64
CA SER A 35 40.54 -86.10 0.51
C SER A 35 39.04 -86.17 0.24
N ALA A 36 38.27 -85.21 0.76
CA ALA A 36 36.84 -85.05 0.49
C ALA A 36 36.44 -83.57 0.63
N THR A 37 35.51 -83.12 -0.23
CA THR A 37 34.86 -81.81 -0.10
C THR A 37 33.68 -81.91 0.87
N ILE A 38 33.59 -80.97 1.80
CA ILE A 38 32.49 -80.87 2.74
C ILE A 38 31.70 -79.61 2.42
N TYR A 39 30.45 -79.78 2.00
CA TYR A 39 29.53 -78.67 1.82
C TYR A 39 28.88 -78.37 3.17
N ALA A 40 28.80 -77.09 3.53
CA ALA A 40 28.13 -76.65 4.74
C ALA A 40 27.03 -75.65 4.37
N ARG A 41 25.89 -75.74 5.05
CA ARG A 41 24.80 -74.75 4.93
C ARG A 41 24.32 -74.33 6.31
N LEU A 42 23.86 -73.09 6.40
CA LEU A 42 23.25 -72.52 7.59
C LEU A 42 21.74 -72.81 7.57
N THR A 43 21.18 -73.31 8.67
CA THR A 43 19.77 -73.72 8.80
C THR A 43 19.06 -73.08 10.00
N GLY A 44 19.71 -72.16 10.72
CA GLY A 44 19.19 -71.61 11.96
C GLY A 44 17.78 -71.00 11.80
N ALA A 45 16.85 -71.43 12.67
CA ALA A 45 15.48 -70.92 12.72
C ALA A 45 15.35 -69.60 13.52
N THR A 46 16.44 -69.17 14.16
CA THR A 46 16.52 -67.95 14.96
C THR A 46 17.57 -67.01 14.38
N GLN A 47 17.26 -65.71 14.40
CA GLN A 47 18.19 -64.67 13.96
C GLN A 47 19.46 -64.69 14.84
N GLY A 48 20.63 -64.54 14.21
CA GLY A 48 21.88 -64.46 14.94
C GLY A 48 23.08 -64.91 14.13
N THR A 49 24.26 -64.71 14.73
CA THR A 49 25.53 -65.20 14.18
C THR A 49 25.87 -66.55 14.80
N PHE A 50 26.14 -67.53 13.95
CA PHE A 50 26.52 -68.88 14.35
C PHE A 50 27.93 -69.17 13.85
N SER A 51 28.73 -69.78 14.70
CA SER A 51 30.11 -70.18 14.37
C SER A 51 30.53 -71.43 15.12
N GLY A 52 31.45 -72.19 14.53
CA GLY A 52 32.18 -73.25 15.21
C GLY A 52 33.04 -74.05 14.23
N ASN A 53 33.63 -75.15 14.68
CA ASN A 53 34.46 -76.00 13.83
C ASN A 53 33.70 -77.24 13.37
N ILE A 54 33.73 -77.50 12.06
CA ILE A 54 33.49 -78.84 11.51
C ILE A 54 34.70 -79.68 11.88
N VAL A 55 34.47 -80.83 12.51
CA VAL A 55 35.53 -81.70 13.04
C VAL A 55 35.45 -83.09 12.43
N ASN A 56 36.60 -83.74 12.28
CA ASN A 56 36.69 -85.16 11.93
C ASN A 56 37.12 -86.00 13.15
N ALA A 57 36.57 -87.21 13.26
CA ALA A 57 36.96 -88.19 14.27
C ALA A 57 37.11 -89.60 13.68
N SER A 58 38.28 -90.22 13.87
CA SER A 58 38.54 -91.64 13.62
C SER A 58 39.80 -92.09 14.37
N THR A 59 39.87 -93.37 14.74
CA THR A 59 41.02 -93.96 15.44
C THR A 59 42.27 -93.90 14.56
N GLY A 60 43.27 -93.11 15.00
CA GLY A 60 44.51 -92.86 14.27
C GLY A 60 44.43 -91.78 13.18
N ALA A 61 43.36 -90.97 13.14
CA ALA A 61 43.25 -89.79 12.30
C ALA A 61 43.82 -88.55 13.01
N THR A 62 44.54 -87.71 12.29
CA THR A 62 44.84 -86.35 12.78
C THR A 62 43.56 -85.54 12.76
N SER A 63 43.28 -84.84 13.85
CA SER A 63 42.14 -83.92 13.94
C SER A 63 42.43 -82.66 13.11
N VAL A 64 41.50 -82.32 12.23
CA VAL A 64 41.49 -81.12 11.39
C VAL A 64 40.18 -80.40 11.65
N ASN A 65 40.29 -79.19 12.20
CA ASN A 65 39.15 -78.33 12.49
C ASN A 65 38.99 -77.32 11.36
N VAL A 66 37.83 -77.30 10.70
CA VAL A 66 37.50 -76.31 9.67
C VAL A 66 36.45 -75.37 10.24
N ALA A 67 36.78 -74.08 10.36
CA ALA A 67 35.83 -73.09 10.85
C ALA A 67 34.68 -72.91 9.85
N ALA A 68 33.45 -72.94 10.36
CA ALA A 68 32.24 -72.59 9.64
C ALA A 68 31.50 -71.51 10.42
N SER A 69 31.16 -70.41 9.75
CA SER A 69 30.37 -69.32 10.32
C SER A 69 29.36 -68.78 9.31
N GLY A 70 28.28 -68.21 9.82
CA GLY A 70 27.25 -67.55 9.03
C GLY A 70 26.25 -66.80 9.90
N THR A 71 25.53 -65.86 9.31
CA THR A 71 24.50 -65.05 9.99
C THR A 71 23.14 -65.36 9.40
N VAL A 72 22.17 -65.73 10.24
CA VAL A 72 20.76 -65.80 9.88
C VAL A 72 20.17 -64.42 10.13
N ASN A 73 19.72 -63.76 9.07
CA ASN A 73 18.98 -62.50 9.14
C ASN A 73 17.48 -62.78 9.36
N ALA A 74 16.73 -61.80 9.86
CA ALA A 74 15.28 -61.89 9.89
C ALA A 74 14.74 -62.12 8.46
N ALA A 75 13.64 -62.86 8.32
CA ALA A 75 12.94 -62.97 7.05
C ALA A 75 12.51 -61.57 6.61
N VAL A 76 12.78 -61.21 5.35
CA VAL A 76 12.25 -59.98 4.75
C VAL A 76 10.73 -60.11 4.77
N GLY A 77 10.05 -59.26 5.54
CA GLY A 77 8.60 -59.24 5.59
C GLY A 77 8.02 -58.91 4.21
N THR A 78 6.75 -59.25 3.98
CA THR A 78 6.01 -58.68 2.85
C THR A 78 5.76 -57.20 3.17
N PHE A 79 6.31 -56.31 2.36
CA PHE A 79 6.09 -54.87 2.46
C PHE A 79 5.09 -54.42 1.41
N THR A 80 4.11 -53.62 1.85
CA THR A 80 3.18 -52.92 0.98
C THR A 80 3.87 -51.68 0.45
N ARG A 81 3.83 -51.45 -0.86
CA ARG A 81 4.39 -50.23 -1.46
C ARG A 81 3.64 -49.00 -0.97
N ILE A 82 4.36 -47.92 -0.70
CA ILE A 82 3.76 -46.66 -0.24
C ILE A 82 2.75 -46.13 -1.27
N SER A 83 3.08 -46.19 -2.56
CA SER A 83 2.17 -45.88 -3.67
C SER A 83 0.87 -46.68 -3.69
N THR A 84 0.86 -47.90 -3.15
CA THR A 84 -0.36 -48.69 -3.01
C THR A 84 -1.24 -48.19 -1.87
N ILE A 85 -0.64 -47.68 -0.78
CA ILE A 85 -1.38 -47.09 0.35
C ILE A 85 -1.97 -45.75 -0.03
N GLN A 86 -1.17 -44.90 -0.68
CA GLN A 86 -1.58 -43.59 -1.20
C GLN A 86 -2.66 -43.73 -2.28
N GLY A 87 -2.39 -44.56 -3.30
CA GLY A 87 -3.25 -44.63 -4.48
C GLY A 87 -3.24 -43.33 -5.29
N SER A 88 -4.19 -43.21 -6.22
CA SER A 88 -4.27 -42.07 -7.15
C SER A 88 -5.44 -41.10 -6.83
N GLY A 89 -6.05 -41.25 -5.66
CA GLY A 89 -7.16 -40.42 -5.21
C GLY A 89 -6.82 -39.77 -3.87
N ASN A 90 -7.71 -38.91 -3.39
CA ASN A 90 -7.45 -38.05 -2.22
C ASN A 90 -7.76 -38.73 -0.88
N ALA A 91 -7.64 -40.05 -0.83
CA ALA A 91 -7.94 -40.84 0.35
C ALA A 91 -7.19 -42.17 0.28
N VAL A 92 -6.82 -42.65 1.45
CA VAL A 92 -6.13 -43.92 1.66
C VAL A 92 -6.78 -45.06 0.86
N ALA A 93 -5.97 -45.67 -0.01
CA ALA A 93 -6.43 -46.71 -0.92
C ALA A 93 -6.47 -48.11 -0.28
N VAL A 94 -5.76 -48.30 0.85
CA VAL A 94 -5.68 -49.57 1.57
C VAL A 94 -5.95 -49.40 3.06
N THR A 95 -6.84 -50.24 3.59
CA THR A 95 -7.19 -50.27 5.02
C THR A 95 -6.47 -51.39 5.78
N GLY A 96 -6.44 -51.29 7.11
CA GLY A 96 -5.89 -52.33 7.99
C GLY A 96 -4.38 -52.20 8.19
N ALA A 97 -3.80 -53.06 9.03
CA ALA A 97 -2.38 -52.98 9.36
C ALA A 97 -1.50 -53.25 8.13
N GLN A 98 -0.54 -52.37 7.87
CA GLN A 98 0.44 -52.44 6.78
C GLN A 98 1.86 -52.41 7.34
N ASN A 99 2.77 -53.07 6.63
CA ASN A 99 4.21 -52.93 6.81
C ASN A 99 4.76 -52.24 5.58
N ILE A 100 5.50 -51.15 5.75
CA ILE A 100 6.22 -50.48 4.66
C ILE A 100 7.73 -50.60 4.90
N GLU A 101 8.49 -50.48 3.83
CA GLU A 101 9.93 -50.26 3.85
C GLU A 101 10.22 -48.99 3.04
N GLY A 102 11.22 -48.21 3.42
CA GLY A 102 11.59 -47.00 2.67
C GLY A 102 12.61 -46.14 3.42
N ILE A 103 12.88 -44.95 2.88
CA ILE A 103 13.89 -44.02 3.40
C ILE A 103 13.24 -42.86 4.13
N VAL A 104 13.74 -42.52 5.32
CA VAL A 104 13.29 -41.35 6.06
C VAL A 104 13.78 -40.07 5.37
N THR A 105 12.88 -39.27 4.80
CA THR A 105 13.23 -38.04 4.05
C THR A 105 13.20 -36.79 4.92
N ARG A 106 12.33 -36.73 5.93
CA ARG A 106 12.24 -35.65 6.93
C ARG A 106 11.80 -36.18 8.29
N LYS A 107 12.18 -35.49 9.36
CA LYS A 107 11.83 -35.84 10.75
C LYS A 107 11.39 -34.60 11.51
N PHE A 108 10.17 -34.63 12.04
CA PHE A 108 9.54 -33.57 12.84
C PHE A 108 9.09 -34.16 14.19
N ALA A 109 10.05 -34.67 14.95
CA ALA A 109 9.78 -35.45 16.15
C ALA A 109 9.33 -34.59 17.34
N GLY A 110 8.57 -35.22 18.24
CA GLY A 110 8.14 -34.65 19.50
C GLY A 110 6.98 -33.65 19.37
N ALA A 111 6.44 -33.28 20.54
CA ALA A 111 5.19 -32.51 20.63
C ALA A 111 5.28 -31.08 20.08
N THR A 112 6.49 -30.51 19.96
CA THR A 112 6.75 -29.19 19.36
C THR A 112 6.96 -29.25 17.84
N GLY A 113 7.18 -30.45 17.30
CA GLY A 113 7.08 -30.76 15.88
C GLY A 113 5.75 -31.46 15.60
N GLN A 114 5.69 -32.20 14.50
CA GLN A 114 4.48 -32.88 14.04
C GLN A 114 4.29 -34.28 14.66
N ASN A 115 5.08 -34.64 15.68
CA ASN A 115 5.12 -35.99 16.27
C ASN A 115 5.34 -37.09 15.22
N GLY A 116 6.24 -36.90 14.27
CA GLY A 116 6.43 -37.92 13.24
C GLY A 116 7.61 -37.69 12.30
N PHE A 117 7.63 -38.49 11.24
CA PHE A 117 8.66 -38.46 10.20
C PHE A 117 8.06 -38.89 8.87
N TYR A 118 8.69 -38.48 7.78
CA TYR A 118 8.28 -38.85 6.42
C TYR A 118 9.14 -39.99 5.91
N VAL A 119 8.51 -40.98 5.30
CA VAL A 119 9.17 -42.10 4.61
C VAL A 119 8.80 -42.04 3.14
N GLN A 120 9.77 -42.26 2.26
CA GLN A 120 9.56 -42.38 0.82
C GLN A 120 10.24 -43.63 0.29
N GLU A 121 9.62 -44.28 -0.70
CA GLU A 121 10.21 -45.47 -1.34
C GLU A 121 11.61 -45.20 -1.90
N GLU A 122 12.47 -46.22 -1.87
CA GLU A 122 13.74 -46.16 -2.58
C GLU A 122 13.51 -45.97 -4.08
N ASP A 123 14.42 -45.25 -4.76
CA ASP A 123 14.33 -45.03 -6.22
C ASP A 123 14.21 -46.33 -7.03
N ALA A 124 14.75 -47.45 -6.52
CA ALA A 124 14.67 -48.76 -7.16
C ALA A 124 13.28 -49.43 -7.06
N ASP A 125 12.47 -48.97 -6.12
CA ASP A 125 11.23 -49.61 -5.65
C ASP A 125 9.97 -48.78 -5.94
N GLN A 126 10.13 -47.56 -6.49
CA GLN A 126 9.05 -46.73 -7.02
C GLN A 126 8.27 -47.46 -8.12
N ASP A 127 6.96 -47.23 -8.20
CA ASP A 127 6.06 -47.88 -9.16
C ASP A 127 6.11 -47.26 -10.57
N GLY A 128 6.74 -46.08 -10.69
CA GLY A 128 6.88 -45.32 -11.93
C GLY A 128 5.58 -44.69 -12.44
N ASN A 129 4.52 -44.67 -11.64
CA ASN A 129 3.22 -44.10 -11.99
C ASN A 129 3.15 -42.64 -11.54
N PRO A 130 3.04 -41.66 -12.46
CA PRO A 130 3.02 -40.23 -12.12
C PRO A 130 1.70 -39.76 -11.51
N ALA A 131 0.80 -40.67 -11.14
CA ALA A 131 -0.48 -40.37 -10.49
C ALA A 131 -0.53 -40.82 -9.03
N THR A 132 0.49 -41.53 -8.54
CA THR A 132 0.59 -42.04 -7.17
C THR A 132 1.77 -41.38 -6.46
N SER A 133 1.62 -41.15 -5.15
CA SER A 133 2.73 -40.67 -4.32
C SER A 133 3.56 -41.83 -3.79
N GLU A 134 4.88 -41.63 -3.72
CA GLU A 134 5.82 -42.58 -3.11
C GLU A 134 6.16 -42.23 -1.66
N GLY A 135 5.59 -41.14 -1.14
CA GLY A 135 5.85 -40.62 0.20
C GLY A 135 4.66 -40.82 1.13
N ILE A 136 4.93 -40.98 2.43
CA ILE A 136 3.90 -41.06 3.46
C ILE A 136 4.41 -40.48 4.79
N PHE A 137 3.52 -39.80 5.52
CA PHE A 137 3.80 -39.37 6.88
C PHE A 137 3.59 -40.53 7.87
N CYS A 138 4.57 -40.82 8.70
CA CYS A 138 4.44 -41.77 9.82
C CYS A 138 4.22 -40.99 11.12
N TYR A 139 3.00 -41.08 11.67
CA TYR A 139 2.63 -40.42 12.93
C TYR A 139 3.12 -41.25 14.13
N ASP A 140 4.13 -40.75 14.81
CA ASP A 140 4.90 -41.41 15.86
C ASP A 140 4.94 -40.60 17.17
N PRO A 141 3.81 -40.38 17.86
CA PRO A 141 3.78 -39.68 19.14
C PRO A 141 4.48 -40.47 20.26
N ALA A 142 4.67 -41.78 20.08
CA ALA A 142 5.40 -42.63 21.02
C ALA A 142 6.93 -42.54 20.86
N GLY A 143 7.42 -41.91 19.78
CA GLY A 143 8.84 -41.75 19.51
C GLY A 143 9.55 -43.08 19.27
N LEU A 144 8.89 -44.03 18.59
CA LEU A 144 9.47 -45.32 18.22
C LEU A 144 10.69 -45.16 17.29
N PHE A 145 10.69 -44.15 16.41
CA PHE A 145 11.80 -43.86 15.52
C PHE A 145 12.85 -42.94 16.16
N THR A 146 13.99 -43.53 16.51
CA THR A 146 15.14 -42.81 17.08
C THR A 146 16.26 -42.53 16.08
N GLY A 147 16.10 -42.93 14.82
CA GLY A 147 17.10 -42.73 13.75
C GLY A 147 17.13 -41.33 13.14
N ASN A 148 17.81 -41.21 12.01
CA ASN A 148 18.12 -39.97 11.30
C ASN A 148 17.44 -39.89 9.92
N VAL A 149 17.36 -38.68 9.37
CA VAL A 149 17.05 -38.50 7.93
C VAL A 149 18.12 -39.20 7.10
N GLY A 150 17.70 -39.94 6.07
CA GLY A 150 18.55 -40.80 5.24
C GLY A 150 18.63 -42.25 5.72
N ASP A 151 18.09 -42.59 6.89
CA ASP A 151 18.01 -43.99 7.32
C ASP A 151 16.92 -44.75 6.56
N LYS A 152 17.23 -46.00 6.17
CA LYS A 152 16.24 -46.96 5.68
C LYS A 152 15.51 -47.58 6.86
N VAL A 153 14.19 -47.63 6.80
CA VAL A 153 13.33 -48.10 7.89
C VAL A 153 12.29 -49.10 7.39
N GLN A 154 11.89 -50.00 8.29
CA GLN A 154 10.67 -50.79 8.15
C GLN A 154 9.67 -50.29 9.20
N VAL A 155 8.47 -49.93 8.78
CA VAL A 155 7.45 -49.34 9.66
C VAL A 155 6.17 -50.16 9.59
N ALA A 156 5.65 -50.56 10.74
CA ALA A 156 4.36 -51.24 10.86
C ALA A 156 3.34 -50.30 11.50
N GLY A 157 2.20 -50.09 10.85
CA GLY A 157 1.13 -49.22 11.35
C GLY A 157 -0.17 -49.40 10.58
N THR A 158 -1.14 -48.52 10.80
CA THR A 158 -2.44 -48.53 10.11
C THR A 158 -2.60 -47.25 9.30
N PRO A 159 -2.77 -47.33 7.98
CA PRO A 159 -3.07 -46.18 7.15
C PRO A 159 -4.36 -45.48 7.57
N ALA A 160 -4.36 -44.15 7.58
CA ALA A 160 -5.48 -43.32 7.99
C ALA A 160 -5.37 -41.91 7.39
N GLU A 161 -6.49 -41.19 7.36
CA GLU A 161 -6.54 -39.77 7.02
C GLU A 161 -6.32 -38.90 8.27
N PHE A 162 -5.40 -37.94 8.17
CA PHE A 162 -5.37 -36.77 9.04
C PHE A 162 -6.22 -35.65 8.43
N ALA A 163 -7.48 -35.59 8.83
CA ALA A 163 -8.37 -34.50 8.43
C ALA A 163 -8.13 -33.25 9.27
N SER A 164 -8.04 -32.08 8.61
CA SER A 164 -7.91 -30.78 9.27
C SER A 164 -8.69 -29.71 8.52
N ALA A 165 -9.11 -28.67 9.24
CA ALA A 165 -9.83 -27.56 8.64
C ALA A 165 -9.37 -26.23 9.25
N SER A 166 -8.98 -25.29 8.41
CA SER A 166 -8.58 -23.94 8.79
C SER A 166 -8.86 -22.97 7.65
N GLY A 167 -9.18 -21.71 7.97
CA GLY A 167 -9.38 -20.68 6.94
C GLY A 167 -10.54 -20.95 5.96
N GLY A 168 -11.42 -21.90 6.25
CA GLY A 168 -12.46 -22.35 5.30
C GLY A 168 -12.00 -23.42 4.30
N VAL A 169 -10.76 -23.87 4.39
CA VAL A 169 -10.18 -24.99 3.63
C VAL A 169 -10.27 -26.27 4.46
N ASN A 170 -10.67 -27.37 3.82
CA ASN A 170 -10.58 -28.71 4.41
C ASN A 170 -9.41 -29.42 3.72
N SER A 171 -8.47 -29.92 4.51
CA SER A 171 -7.31 -30.67 4.06
C SER A 171 -7.35 -32.10 4.59
N SER A 172 -6.76 -33.04 3.86
CA SER A 172 -6.57 -34.42 4.29
C SER A 172 -5.16 -34.86 3.98
N LEU A 173 -4.47 -35.44 4.96
CA LEU A 173 -3.15 -36.06 4.77
C LEU A 173 -3.23 -37.57 4.96
N THR A 174 -2.82 -38.34 3.95
CA THR A 174 -2.61 -39.78 4.13
C THR A 174 -1.41 -40.02 5.04
N GLN A 175 -1.63 -40.75 6.14
CA GLN A 175 -0.59 -41.07 7.11
C GLN A 175 -0.63 -42.53 7.53
N LEU A 176 0.52 -43.05 7.96
CA LEU A 176 0.61 -44.29 8.71
C LEU A 176 0.50 -43.96 10.20
N ALA A 177 -0.65 -44.27 10.80
CA ALA A 177 -0.95 -44.03 12.21
C ALA A 177 -0.81 -45.32 13.05
N ASN A 178 -0.97 -45.20 14.38
CA ASN A 178 -0.95 -46.32 15.31
C ASN A 178 0.26 -47.26 15.10
N LEU A 179 1.45 -46.67 15.01
CA LEU A 179 2.66 -47.43 14.74
C LEU A 179 2.90 -48.48 15.83
N THR A 180 3.20 -49.71 15.41
CA THR A 180 3.46 -50.85 16.30
C THR A 180 4.93 -51.24 16.33
N SER A 181 5.68 -50.96 15.26
CA SER A 181 7.12 -51.14 15.21
C SER A 181 7.77 -50.19 14.20
N VAL A 182 8.96 -49.69 14.55
CA VAL A 182 9.88 -49.04 13.61
C VAL A 182 11.23 -49.73 13.74
N VAL A 183 11.70 -50.36 12.67
CA VAL A 183 13.02 -50.99 12.60
C VAL A 183 13.92 -50.13 11.73
N ASN A 184 15.00 -49.61 12.31
CA ASN A 184 16.01 -48.85 11.57
C ASN A 184 17.07 -49.82 11.00
N LEU A 185 17.20 -49.86 9.67
CA LEU A 185 18.16 -50.69 8.94
C LEU A 185 19.50 -49.98 8.69
N GLY A 186 19.61 -48.71 9.09
CA GLY A 186 20.80 -47.88 8.96
C GLY A 186 20.76 -46.92 7.77
N ALA A 187 21.84 -46.16 7.62
CA ALA A 187 21.95 -45.13 6.60
C ALA A 187 21.83 -45.69 5.17
N SER A 188 21.13 -44.95 4.33
CA SER A 188 20.95 -45.20 2.91
C SER A 188 21.04 -43.90 2.12
N THR A 189 20.95 -43.99 0.79
CA THR A 189 20.88 -42.80 -0.08
C THR A 189 19.45 -42.25 -0.04
N LEU A 190 19.31 -40.92 0.08
CA LEU A 190 18.00 -40.28 -0.05
C LEU A 190 17.43 -40.50 -1.46
N PRO A 191 16.11 -40.76 -1.59
CA PRO A 191 15.44 -40.75 -2.88
C PRO A 191 15.65 -39.42 -3.61
N ALA A 192 15.66 -39.46 -4.95
CA ALA A 192 15.74 -38.25 -5.74
C ALA A 192 14.54 -37.33 -5.45
N ALA A 193 14.79 -36.03 -5.25
CA ALA A 193 13.72 -35.06 -5.06
C ALA A 193 12.92 -34.91 -6.36
N THR A 194 11.59 -34.98 -6.27
CA THR A 194 10.72 -34.80 -7.43
C THR A 194 10.63 -33.32 -7.79
N ASN A 195 10.91 -32.98 -9.05
CA ASN A 195 10.85 -31.59 -9.50
C ASN A 195 9.40 -31.15 -9.68
N VAL A 196 9.02 -30.07 -9.00
CA VAL A 196 7.70 -29.45 -9.12
C VAL A 196 7.89 -27.97 -9.48
N THR A 197 7.03 -27.45 -10.35
CA THR A 197 7.13 -26.07 -10.83
C THR A 197 5.83 -25.31 -10.62
N LEU A 198 5.92 -24.09 -10.07
CA LEU A 198 4.84 -23.11 -10.09
C LEU A 198 4.84 -22.29 -11.40
N PRO A 199 3.69 -21.88 -11.94
CA PRO A 199 2.34 -22.20 -11.48
C PRO A 199 1.94 -23.65 -11.80
N PHE A 200 1.10 -24.24 -10.96
CA PHE A 200 0.47 -25.53 -11.20
C PHE A 200 -0.42 -25.45 -12.44
N ALA A 201 -0.08 -26.24 -13.45
CA ALA A 201 -0.75 -26.21 -14.74
C ALA A 201 -2.23 -26.63 -14.60
N ALA A 202 -3.15 -25.74 -14.99
CA ALA A 202 -4.58 -26.02 -14.96
C ALA A 202 -4.95 -27.26 -15.80
N SER A 203 -4.25 -27.47 -16.93
CA SER A 203 -4.40 -28.65 -17.80
C SER A 203 -4.08 -29.97 -17.11
N SER A 204 -3.36 -29.94 -16.00
CA SER A 204 -2.91 -31.11 -15.24
C SER A 204 -3.62 -31.28 -13.90
N GLY A 205 -4.68 -30.48 -13.64
CA GLY A 205 -5.47 -30.51 -12.40
C GLY A 205 -5.25 -29.29 -11.48
N GLY A 206 -4.32 -28.39 -11.79
CA GLY A 206 -4.04 -27.22 -10.93
C GLY A 206 -3.54 -27.63 -9.55
N VAL A 207 -4.06 -27.01 -8.48
CA VAL A 207 -3.65 -27.29 -7.09
C VAL A 207 -3.95 -28.73 -6.68
N SER A 208 -5.09 -29.31 -7.09
CA SER A 208 -5.43 -30.69 -6.72
C SER A 208 -4.51 -31.74 -7.35
N ALA A 209 -3.71 -31.36 -8.35
CA ALA A 209 -2.69 -32.23 -8.92
C ALA A 209 -1.56 -32.52 -7.94
N LEU A 210 -1.41 -31.73 -6.87
CA LEU A 210 -0.38 -31.89 -5.85
C LEU A 210 -0.52 -33.17 -5.03
N GLU A 211 -1.70 -33.78 -5.00
CA GLU A 211 -1.98 -35.03 -4.31
C GLU A 211 -0.99 -36.15 -4.67
N ARG A 212 -0.62 -36.23 -5.95
CA ARG A 212 0.35 -37.22 -6.44
C ARG A 212 1.76 -37.09 -5.83
N TYR A 213 2.04 -36.00 -5.12
CA TYR A 213 3.32 -35.73 -4.47
C TYR A 213 3.20 -35.68 -2.94
N GLU A 214 2.04 -36.01 -2.38
CA GLU A 214 1.79 -35.93 -0.94
C GLU A 214 2.78 -36.80 -0.13
N GLY A 215 3.50 -36.20 0.82
CA GLY A 215 4.52 -36.86 1.61
C GLY A 215 5.87 -37.06 0.92
N MET A 216 6.00 -36.72 -0.37
CA MET A 216 7.25 -36.85 -1.12
C MET A 216 8.22 -35.70 -0.85
N LEU A 217 9.51 -36.01 -0.91
CA LEU A 217 10.58 -35.04 -1.04
C LEU A 217 10.52 -34.41 -2.44
N ILE A 218 10.27 -33.11 -2.50
CA ILE A 218 10.20 -32.35 -3.74
C ILE A 218 11.25 -31.25 -3.80
N GLN A 219 11.63 -30.87 -5.01
CA GLN A 219 12.32 -29.63 -5.30
C GLN A 219 11.35 -28.70 -6.04
N LEU A 220 10.80 -27.73 -5.32
CA LEU A 220 9.92 -26.72 -5.91
C LEU A 220 10.72 -25.56 -6.49
N SER A 221 10.37 -25.14 -7.70
CA SER A 221 10.92 -23.93 -8.35
C SER A 221 9.82 -23.16 -9.09
N ALA A 222 10.12 -21.94 -9.53
CA ALA A 222 9.25 -21.21 -10.45
C ALA A 222 9.57 -21.59 -11.90
N ALA A 223 8.55 -21.73 -12.74
CA ALA A 223 8.71 -21.98 -14.18
C ALA A 223 9.39 -20.80 -14.89
N THR A 224 9.25 -19.59 -14.36
CA THR A 224 9.93 -18.37 -14.80
C THR A 224 10.47 -17.62 -13.59
N GLY A 225 11.75 -17.24 -13.62
CA GLY A 225 12.38 -16.50 -12.53
C GLY A 225 12.58 -17.34 -11.27
N ASN A 226 12.35 -16.72 -10.11
CA ASN A 226 12.49 -17.31 -8.78
C ASN A 226 11.12 -17.41 -8.09
N LEU A 227 11.05 -18.18 -7.00
CA LEU A 227 9.93 -18.12 -6.05
C LEU A 227 10.05 -16.84 -5.22
N THR A 228 9.01 -16.01 -5.19
CA THR A 228 9.00 -14.71 -4.52
C THR A 228 8.15 -14.75 -3.24
N VAL A 229 8.68 -14.22 -2.14
CA VAL A 229 7.95 -13.99 -0.89
C VAL A 229 6.83 -12.99 -1.14
N THR A 230 5.58 -13.43 -0.98
CA THR A 230 4.40 -12.57 -1.21
C THR A 230 3.59 -12.33 0.06
N GLU A 231 3.69 -13.19 1.07
CA GLU A 231 3.00 -12.99 2.37
C GLU A 231 3.87 -13.46 3.55
N THR A 232 3.84 -12.68 4.63
CA THR A 232 4.59 -12.93 5.88
C THR A 232 3.74 -12.76 7.15
N PHE A 233 2.44 -12.50 7.04
CA PHE A 233 1.53 -12.26 8.17
C PHE A 233 1.54 -13.40 9.19
N SER A 234 1.53 -14.65 8.72
CA SER A 234 1.58 -15.86 9.56
C SER A 234 2.99 -16.20 10.07
N LEU A 235 4.03 -15.47 9.67
CA LEU A 235 5.42 -15.80 10.02
C LEU A 235 5.65 -15.76 11.53
N ARG A 236 5.09 -14.76 12.23
CA ARG A 236 5.28 -14.65 13.68
C ARG A 236 4.59 -15.78 14.43
N GLN A 237 3.36 -16.11 14.03
CA GLN A 237 2.48 -17.02 14.75
C GLN A 237 2.74 -18.48 14.41
N TYR A 238 3.01 -18.79 13.15
CA TYR A 238 3.07 -20.16 12.65
C TYR A 238 4.38 -20.46 11.89
N GLY A 239 5.33 -19.52 11.83
CA GLY A 239 6.57 -19.73 11.07
C GLY A 239 6.35 -19.78 9.56
N GLN A 240 5.17 -19.39 9.07
CA GLN A 240 4.77 -19.57 7.67
C GLN A 240 5.08 -18.35 6.80
N ILE A 241 5.53 -18.62 5.57
CA ILE A 241 5.68 -17.65 4.49
C ILE A 241 4.90 -18.16 3.27
N THR A 242 4.17 -17.29 2.58
CA THR A 242 3.62 -17.67 1.25
C THR A 242 4.58 -17.23 0.16
N LEU A 243 4.88 -18.16 -0.74
CA LEU A 243 5.69 -17.94 -1.92
C LEU A 243 4.79 -17.92 -3.15
N SER A 244 5.19 -17.15 -4.14
CA SER A 244 4.51 -17.04 -5.43
C SER A 244 5.48 -17.19 -6.60
N ALA A 245 4.95 -17.49 -7.77
CA ALA A 245 5.70 -17.48 -9.03
C ALA A 245 5.10 -16.50 -10.02
N THR A 246 5.97 -15.85 -10.79
CA THR A 246 5.54 -14.96 -11.88
C THR A 246 4.80 -15.76 -12.96
N ASP A 247 3.69 -15.22 -13.43
CA ASP A 247 2.97 -15.72 -14.60
C ASP A 247 2.37 -14.58 -15.45
N GLY A 248 1.52 -14.92 -16.42
CA GLY A 248 0.90 -13.94 -17.31
C GLY A 248 -0.09 -12.97 -16.65
N THR A 249 -0.40 -13.12 -15.36
CA THR A 249 -1.30 -12.22 -14.63
C THR A 249 -0.56 -11.11 -13.88
N ASN A 250 0.76 -11.23 -13.68
CA ASN A 250 1.58 -10.11 -13.17
C ASN A 250 1.55 -8.94 -14.14
N GLN A 251 1.49 -7.73 -13.58
CA GLN A 251 1.29 -6.50 -14.34
C GLN A 251 2.62 -5.84 -14.71
N ALA A 252 2.61 -5.02 -15.75
CA ALA A 252 3.81 -4.35 -16.19
C ALA A 252 4.35 -3.39 -15.11
N GLY A 253 5.63 -3.51 -14.78
CA GLY A 253 6.29 -2.68 -13.77
C GLY A 253 6.13 -3.19 -12.33
N THR A 254 5.51 -4.36 -12.12
CA THR A 254 5.50 -5.07 -10.83
C THR A 254 6.53 -6.20 -10.84
N ASP A 255 6.64 -6.95 -9.73
CA ASP A 255 7.60 -8.05 -9.57
C ASP A 255 6.90 -9.40 -9.35
N GLY A 256 7.62 -10.39 -8.80
CA GLY A 256 7.09 -11.74 -8.60
C GLY A 256 5.98 -11.85 -7.56
N ARG A 257 5.71 -10.79 -6.77
CA ARG A 257 4.58 -10.74 -5.84
C ARG A 257 3.24 -10.77 -6.57
N ILE A 258 2.20 -11.17 -5.85
CA ILE A 258 0.83 -11.19 -6.38
C ILE A 258 0.27 -9.77 -6.36
N ASP A 259 -0.20 -9.29 -7.51
CA ASP A 259 -0.83 -7.97 -7.61
C ASP A 259 -2.26 -7.98 -7.04
N GLN A 260 -2.75 -6.86 -6.52
CA GLN A 260 -4.17 -6.71 -6.20
C GLN A 260 -5.01 -6.55 -7.48
N TYR A 261 -6.08 -7.33 -7.62
CA TYR A 261 -6.89 -7.34 -8.85
C TYR A 261 -7.38 -5.94 -9.27
N THR A 262 -8.04 -5.21 -8.37
CA THR A 262 -8.59 -3.86 -8.65
C THR A 262 -7.55 -2.73 -8.57
N GLN A 263 -6.27 -3.05 -8.39
CA GLN A 263 -5.20 -2.08 -8.65
C GLN A 263 -5.09 -1.82 -10.16
N PHE A 264 -5.21 -2.87 -10.98
CA PHE A 264 -4.99 -2.80 -12.43
C PHE A 264 -6.24 -3.02 -13.28
N ASN A 265 -7.24 -3.70 -12.73
CA ASN A 265 -8.46 -4.07 -13.44
C ASN A 265 -9.67 -3.30 -12.91
N THR A 266 -10.58 -2.94 -13.79
CA THR A 266 -11.90 -2.46 -13.37
C THR A 266 -12.62 -3.58 -12.60
N PRO A 267 -13.38 -3.25 -11.54
CA PRO A 267 -14.16 -4.22 -10.78
C PRO A 267 -15.01 -5.13 -11.66
N SER A 268 -14.91 -6.44 -11.44
CA SER A 268 -15.63 -7.46 -12.21
C SER A 268 -15.74 -8.74 -11.41
N VAL A 269 -16.95 -9.25 -11.20
CA VAL A 269 -17.17 -10.50 -10.46
C VAL A 269 -16.51 -11.69 -11.14
N SER A 270 -16.72 -11.84 -12.45
CA SER A 270 -16.11 -12.94 -13.20
C SER A 270 -14.61 -12.76 -13.39
N GLY A 271 -14.15 -11.52 -13.58
CA GLY A 271 -12.72 -11.21 -13.71
C GLY A 271 -11.96 -11.48 -12.43
N TYR A 272 -12.50 -11.05 -11.28
CA TYR A 272 -11.90 -11.29 -9.97
C TYR A 272 -11.90 -12.78 -9.63
N ALA A 273 -13.01 -13.51 -9.81
CA ALA A 273 -13.03 -14.95 -9.57
C ALA A 273 -12.04 -15.73 -10.44
N ALA A 274 -11.85 -15.34 -11.70
CA ALA A 274 -10.84 -15.94 -12.58
C ALA A 274 -9.41 -15.59 -12.16
N TYR A 275 -9.20 -14.38 -11.63
CA TYR A 275 -7.92 -13.94 -11.08
C TYR A 275 -7.52 -14.75 -9.83
N GLU A 276 -8.43 -14.90 -8.87
CA GLU A 276 -8.21 -15.72 -7.67
C GLU A 276 -7.84 -17.17 -8.03
N ALA A 277 -8.56 -17.77 -8.99
CA ALA A 277 -8.24 -19.12 -9.46
C ALA A 277 -6.88 -19.23 -10.19
N ALA A 278 -6.35 -18.12 -10.71
CA ALA A 278 -4.98 -18.07 -11.23
C ALA A 278 -3.95 -17.91 -10.10
N VAL A 279 -4.27 -17.08 -9.11
CA VAL A 279 -3.46 -16.88 -7.89
C VAL A 279 -3.26 -18.18 -7.13
N ASP A 280 -4.32 -18.96 -6.88
CA ASP A 280 -4.25 -20.25 -6.19
C ASP A 280 -3.26 -21.22 -6.83
N ARG A 281 -3.13 -21.19 -8.16
CA ARG A 281 -2.22 -22.08 -8.89
C ARG A 281 -0.77 -21.62 -8.84
N ARG A 282 -0.48 -20.39 -8.45
CA ARG A 282 0.88 -19.82 -8.51
C ARG A 282 1.44 -19.48 -7.14
N GLN A 283 0.79 -19.91 -6.06
CA GLN A 283 1.27 -19.72 -4.70
C GLN A 283 1.38 -21.03 -3.93
N ILE A 284 2.21 -21.04 -2.89
CA ILE A 284 2.36 -22.16 -1.96
C ILE A 284 2.83 -21.65 -0.60
N ILE A 285 2.40 -22.32 0.47
CA ILE A 285 2.88 -22.03 1.83
C ILE A 285 4.19 -22.77 2.08
N LEU A 286 5.18 -22.07 2.62
CA LEU A 286 6.38 -22.61 3.25
C LEU A 286 6.17 -22.59 4.77
N ASP A 287 6.27 -23.76 5.40
CA ASP A 287 5.97 -23.98 6.81
C ASP A 287 7.23 -24.49 7.54
N ASP A 288 7.45 -24.00 8.77
CA ASP A 288 8.61 -24.38 9.60
C ASP A 288 8.47 -25.75 10.27
N ALA A 289 7.34 -26.42 10.01
CA ALA A 289 6.95 -27.72 10.54
C ALA A 289 6.82 -27.76 12.08
N SER A 290 6.71 -26.60 12.74
CA SER A 290 6.39 -26.53 14.16
C SER A 290 4.90 -26.65 14.42
N SER A 291 4.53 -27.41 15.45
CA SER A 291 3.17 -27.44 15.98
C SER A 291 2.91 -26.33 17.01
N THR A 292 3.92 -25.53 17.34
CA THR A 292 3.85 -24.53 18.41
C THR A 292 3.46 -23.17 17.83
N SER A 293 2.40 -22.57 18.38
CA SER A 293 2.11 -21.16 18.08
C SER A 293 3.17 -20.26 18.71
N TYR A 294 3.61 -19.25 17.95
CA TYR A 294 4.65 -18.28 18.30
C TYR A 294 6.00 -18.94 18.64
N PRO A 295 6.64 -19.63 17.68
CA PRO A 295 7.89 -20.32 17.93
C PRO A 295 8.95 -19.36 18.50
N ALA A 296 9.80 -19.90 19.38
CA ALA A 296 10.87 -19.15 20.04
C ALA A 296 11.96 -18.67 19.08
N THR A 297 12.07 -19.33 17.93
CA THR A 297 12.96 -19.00 16.81
C THR A 297 12.16 -18.99 15.53
N ILE A 298 12.30 -17.95 14.72
CA ILE A 298 11.71 -17.89 13.37
C ILE A 298 12.85 -18.20 12.41
N ILE A 299 12.80 -19.38 11.77
CA ILE A 299 13.94 -19.92 11.01
C ILE A 299 14.02 -19.41 9.57
N HIS A 300 12.92 -18.88 9.04
CA HIS A 300 12.87 -18.35 7.69
C HIS A 300 13.35 -16.89 7.68
N SER A 301 14.57 -16.68 7.19
CA SER A 301 15.17 -15.38 6.94
C SER A 301 16.34 -15.52 5.95
N ARG A 302 17.35 -14.66 6.02
CA ARG A 302 18.51 -14.65 5.13
C ARG A 302 19.74 -15.25 5.81
N GLY A 303 20.65 -15.78 4.99
CA GLY A 303 21.94 -16.33 5.39
C GLY A 303 21.85 -17.60 6.26
N GLY A 304 20.71 -18.30 6.29
CA GLY A 304 20.48 -19.43 7.18
C GLY A 304 20.40 -19.05 8.67
N ASN A 305 20.29 -17.75 8.97
CA ASN A 305 20.16 -17.25 10.33
C ASN A 305 18.67 -16.97 10.66
N PRO A 306 18.27 -17.00 11.94
CA PRO A 306 16.92 -16.63 12.33
C PRO A 306 16.55 -15.18 11.99
N LEU A 307 15.25 -14.90 11.97
CA LEU A 307 14.71 -13.54 11.82
C LEU A 307 15.17 -12.64 12.98
N THR A 308 15.70 -11.48 12.64
CA THR A 308 15.96 -10.37 13.57
C THR A 308 15.58 -9.05 12.92
N ALA A 309 15.54 -7.96 13.69
CA ALA A 309 15.33 -6.63 13.15
C ALA A 309 16.41 -6.22 12.14
N SER A 310 17.62 -6.78 12.21
CA SER A 310 18.70 -6.55 11.24
C SER A 310 18.78 -7.61 10.12
N ASN A 311 18.23 -8.80 10.35
CA ASN A 311 18.16 -9.92 9.40
C ASN A 311 16.69 -10.26 9.11
N THR A 312 16.06 -9.45 8.26
CA THR A 312 14.64 -9.59 7.87
C THR A 312 14.46 -10.50 6.64
N VAL A 313 13.22 -10.92 6.39
CA VAL A 313 12.72 -11.44 5.11
C VAL A 313 11.58 -10.53 4.66
N ARG A 314 11.69 -9.96 3.48
CA ARG A 314 10.74 -8.94 2.99
C ARG A 314 9.86 -9.50 1.89
N GLY A 315 8.66 -8.95 1.74
CA GLY A 315 7.89 -9.12 0.50
C GLY A 315 8.76 -8.74 -0.70
N GLY A 316 8.81 -9.57 -1.73
CA GLY A 316 9.71 -9.39 -2.88
C GLY A 316 11.11 -9.99 -2.73
N ASP A 317 11.51 -10.49 -1.55
CA ASP A 317 12.66 -11.40 -1.47
C ASP A 317 12.38 -12.70 -2.22
N ASP A 318 13.43 -13.39 -2.67
CA ASP A 318 13.24 -14.55 -3.54
C ASP A 318 14.17 -15.72 -3.23
N VAL A 319 13.85 -16.88 -3.81
CA VAL A 319 14.67 -18.09 -3.76
C VAL A 319 14.48 -18.90 -5.03
N ALA A 320 15.57 -19.43 -5.60
CA ALA A 320 15.52 -20.16 -6.87
C ALA A 320 14.74 -21.47 -6.78
N SER A 321 14.96 -22.24 -5.70
CA SER A 321 14.24 -23.48 -5.44
C SER A 321 14.26 -23.85 -3.97
N ILE A 322 13.29 -24.63 -3.52
CA ILE A 322 13.21 -25.16 -2.16
C ILE A 322 13.12 -26.69 -2.22
N THR A 323 13.94 -27.38 -1.42
CA THR A 323 13.83 -28.82 -1.23
C THR A 323 13.17 -29.12 0.12
N ALA A 324 11.94 -29.60 0.07
CA ALA A 324 11.10 -29.84 1.25
C ALA A 324 10.18 -31.04 1.00
N VAL A 325 9.45 -31.48 2.04
CA VAL A 325 8.35 -32.42 1.83
C VAL A 325 7.08 -31.65 1.55
N LEU A 326 6.30 -32.08 0.57
CA LEU A 326 4.97 -31.54 0.32
C LEU A 326 3.94 -32.31 1.14
N ASP A 327 3.02 -31.63 1.81
CA ASP A 327 1.83 -32.26 2.41
C ASP A 327 0.60 -31.36 2.32
N GLU A 328 -0.58 -31.90 2.62
CA GLU A 328 -1.82 -31.14 2.75
C GLU A 328 -2.31 -31.14 4.20
N ARG A 329 -2.33 -29.98 4.84
CA ARG A 329 -2.91 -29.83 6.19
C ARG A 329 -3.38 -28.41 6.43
N PHE A 330 -4.30 -28.23 7.36
CA PHE A 330 -4.89 -26.95 7.76
C PHE A 330 -5.42 -26.17 6.55
N ASP A 331 -4.73 -25.10 6.15
CA ASP A 331 -5.08 -24.18 5.06
C ASP A 331 -4.68 -24.69 3.65
N GLY A 332 -4.35 -25.98 3.50
CA GLY A 332 -4.05 -26.62 2.21
C GLY A 332 -2.61 -27.09 2.05
N TYR A 333 -2.21 -27.32 0.79
CA TYR A 333 -0.89 -27.81 0.42
C TYR A 333 0.24 -26.85 0.84
N ARG A 334 1.32 -27.43 1.37
CA ARG A 334 2.45 -26.66 1.92
C ARG A 334 3.76 -27.44 1.85
N LEU A 335 4.86 -26.70 1.89
CA LEU A 335 6.22 -27.21 1.99
C LEU A 335 6.64 -27.28 3.45
N GLN A 336 6.94 -28.47 3.94
CA GLN A 336 7.39 -28.69 5.31
C GLN A 336 8.91 -28.73 5.41
N THR A 337 9.48 -27.87 6.24
CA THR A 337 10.91 -27.90 6.57
C THR A 337 11.19 -27.35 7.96
N ASN A 338 12.02 -28.04 8.74
CA ASN A 338 12.57 -27.52 10.00
C ASN A 338 13.99 -26.94 9.81
N THR A 339 14.40 -26.78 8.56
CA THR A 339 15.63 -26.09 8.17
C THR A 339 15.26 -24.78 7.47
N GLY A 340 15.86 -23.68 7.92
CA GLY A 340 15.60 -22.35 7.37
C GLY A 340 15.95 -22.29 5.89
N VAL A 341 15.07 -21.66 5.10
CA VAL A 341 15.34 -21.34 3.69
C VAL A 341 16.18 -20.08 3.64
N ASN A 342 17.25 -20.10 2.84
CA ASN A 342 18.11 -18.93 2.65
C ASN A 342 17.58 -18.08 1.49
N PHE A 343 16.81 -17.04 1.81
CA PHE A 343 16.30 -16.10 0.82
C PHE A 343 17.38 -15.14 0.32
N ASN A 344 17.33 -14.80 -0.96
CA ASN A 344 18.07 -13.68 -1.52
C ASN A 344 17.39 -12.38 -1.11
N ALA A 345 18.20 -11.36 -0.79
CA ALA A 345 17.74 -10.02 -0.50
C ALA A 345 17.36 -9.25 -1.78
N ALA A 346 16.43 -9.79 -2.58
CA ALA A 346 16.00 -9.22 -3.85
C ALA A 346 15.21 -7.91 -3.66
N ASN A 347 14.57 -7.71 -2.50
CA ASN A 347 13.99 -6.44 -2.10
C ASN A 347 14.75 -5.89 -0.86
N PRO A 348 15.87 -5.16 -1.04
CA PRO A 348 16.61 -4.57 0.08
C PRO A 348 15.87 -3.36 0.68
N ARG A 349 16.05 -3.15 1.99
CA ARG A 349 15.49 -2.01 2.70
C ARG A 349 15.97 -0.67 2.10
N PRO A 350 15.07 0.28 1.80
CA PRO A 350 15.48 1.60 1.34
C PRO A 350 16.00 2.44 2.51
N ALA A 351 17.31 2.73 2.51
CA ALA A 351 17.95 3.55 3.55
C ALA A 351 17.45 5.01 3.58
N THR A 352 17.08 5.55 2.42
CA THR A 352 16.51 6.89 2.28
C THR A 352 15.34 6.85 1.30
N ILE A 353 14.43 7.82 1.43
CA ILE A 353 13.36 8.00 0.46
C ILE A 353 13.92 8.38 -0.92
N PRO A 354 13.35 7.88 -2.04
CA PRO A 354 13.72 8.34 -3.37
C PRO A 354 13.53 9.85 -3.54
N ASN A 355 14.42 10.50 -4.30
CA ASN A 355 14.36 11.95 -4.48
C ASN A 355 13.18 12.34 -5.39
N VAL A 356 12.26 13.14 -4.86
CA VAL A 356 11.11 13.69 -5.60
C VAL A 356 11.33 15.11 -6.12
N GLY A 357 12.51 15.68 -5.90
CA GLY A 357 12.82 17.08 -6.25
C GLY A 357 12.01 18.08 -5.43
N GLY A 358 11.80 19.26 -6.01
CA GLY A 358 10.97 20.31 -5.44
C GLY A 358 11.70 21.21 -4.44
N THR A 359 11.20 22.43 -4.28
CA THR A 359 11.61 23.35 -3.21
C THR A 359 10.76 23.17 -1.95
N LEU A 360 9.64 22.45 -2.06
CA LEU A 360 8.76 22.04 -0.97
C LEU A 360 8.42 20.56 -1.11
N LYS A 361 8.38 19.82 -0.01
CA LYS A 361 7.93 18.41 0.02
C LYS A 361 6.68 18.24 0.85
N VAL A 362 5.69 17.51 0.32
CA VAL A 362 4.45 17.17 1.02
C VAL A 362 4.33 15.66 1.16
N GLY A 363 4.20 15.17 2.38
CA GLY A 363 4.12 13.74 2.69
C GLY A 363 2.76 13.31 3.22
N PHE A 364 2.52 12.00 3.22
CA PHE A 364 1.43 11.37 3.96
C PHE A 364 1.90 10.06 4.60
N ALA A 365 1.41 9.77 5.82
CA ALA A 365 1.65 8.52 6.52
C ALA A 365 0.44 8.09 7.36
N ASN A 366 0.00 6.84 7.19
CA ASN A 366 -0.75 6.14 8.22
C ASN A 366 0.23 5.69 9.32
N VAL A 367 -0.08 5.97 10.58
CA VAL A 367 0.82 5.71 11.72
C VAL A 367 0.36 4.57 12.64
N LEU A 368 -0.55 3.70 12.15
CA LEU A 368 -0.99 2.47 12.81
C LEU A 368 -1.46 2.70 14.26
N ASN A 369 -2.57 3.42 14.41
CA ASN A 369 -3.20 3.78 15.69
C ASN A 369 -2.21 4.37 16.71
N TYR A 370 -1.72 5.58 16.48
CA TYR A 370 -0.85 6.28 17.43
C TYR A 370 -1.66 6.85 18.59
N PHE A 371 -1.82 6.05 19.65
CA PHE A 371 -2.58 6.41 20.85
C PHE A 371 -1.66 6.58 22.06
N THR A 372 -1.99 7.54 22.92
CA THR A 372 -1.28 7.81 24.19
C THR A 372 -1.95 7.14 25.38
N THR A 373 -3.12 6.52 25.19
CA THR A 373 -3.84 5.74 26.19
C THR A 373 -3.78 4.25 25.90
N PHE A 374 -3.78 3.45 26.97
CA PHE A 374 -3.61 1.99 26.91
C PHE A 374 -4.52 1.29 27.92
N GLY A 375 -4.97 0.08 27.57
CA GLY A 375 -5.64 -0.85 28.48
C GLY A 375 -7.16 -0.74 28.57
N ALA A 376 -7.81 0.26 27.96
CA ALA A 376 -9.26 0.32 27.82
C ALA A 376 -9.74 -0.37 26.52
N THR A 377 -11.00 -0.83 26.49
CA THR A 377 -11.59 -1.55 25.33
C THR A 377 -11.55 -0.77 24.01
N ASN A 378 -11.47 0.56 24.06
CA ASN A 378 -11.42 1.41 22.88
C ASN A 378 -10.03 2.03 22.62
N ASP A 379 -9.03 1.70 23.45
CA ASP A 379 -7.64 2.02 23.13
C ASP A 379 -7.21 1.13 21.96
N ARG A 380 -6.64 1.74 20.92
CA ARG A 380 -6.11 1.10 19.72
C ARG A 380 -4.62 1.43 19.65
N GLY A 381 -3.78 0.56 19.13
CA GLY A 381 -2.33 0.81 19.05
C GLY A 381 -1.54 0.02 20.08
N ALA A 382 -0.63 0.67 20.82
CA ALA A 382 0.17 0.00 21.84
C ALA A 382 -0.68 -0.48 23.03
N ASP A 383 -0.38 -1.67 23.56
CA ASP A 383 -1.12 -2.22 24.71
C ASP A 383 -0.64 -1.64 26.05
N ASN A 384 0.55 -1.05 26.06
CA ASN A 384 1.18 -0.50 27.25
C ASN A 384 2.27 0.54 26.93
N ALA A 385 2.76 1.21 27.97
CA ALA A 385 3.77 2.27 27.83
C ALA A 385 5.10 1.82 27.20
N THR A 386 5.49 0.54 27.37
CA THR A 386 6.73 0.01 26.77
C THR A 386 6.58 -0.09 25.27
N GLU A 387 5.47 -0.66 24.81
CA GLU A 387 5.13 -0.73 23.38
C GLU A 387 4.92 0.64 22.77
N PHE A 388 4.26 1.55 23.50
CA PHE A 388 4.10 2.92 23.02
C PHE A 388 5.44 3.62 22.82
N SER A 389 6.39 3.48 23.75
CA SER A 389 7.74 4.02 23.58
C SER A 389 8.42 3.46 22.33
N ARG A 390 8.22 2.16 22.05
CA ARG A 390 8.73 1.49 20.84
C ARG A 390 8.06 2.01 19.57
N GLN A 391 6.73 2.06 19.52
CA GLN A 391 5.94 2.61 18.42
C GLN A 391 6.35 4.06 18.14
N ARG A 392 6.43 4.88 19.18
CA ARG A 392 6.80 6.29 19.14
C ARG A 392 8.17 6.52 18.50
N ALA A 393 9.17 5.73 18.88
CA ALA A 393 10.50 5.85 18.28
C ALA A 393 10.46 5.56 16.76
N LYS A 394 9.78 4.48 16.35
CA LYS A 394 9.65 4.11 14.93
C LYS A 394 8.87 5.15 14.12
N VAL A 395 7.74 5.61 14.63
CA VAL A 395 6.89 6.62 13.96
C VAL A 395 7.65 7.95 13.82
N ILE A 396 8.35 8.41 14.85
CA ILE A 396 9.17 9.63 14.75
C ILE A 396 10.28 9.46 13.71
N ALA A 397 10.98 8.32 13.69
CA ALA A 397 12.02 8.02 12.71
C ALA A 397 11.47 8.02 11.27
N ASN A 398 10.30 7.41 11.06
CA ASN A 398 9.57 7.44 9.80
C ASN A 398 9.25 8.89 9.38
N LEU A 399 8.50 9.64 10.19
CA LEU A 399 8.01 10.96 9.81
C LEU A 399 9.16 11.94 9.52
N ILE A 400 10.22 11.93 10.32
CA ILE A 400 11.42 12.75 10.08
C ILE A 400 12.15 12.27 8.81
N GLY A 401 12.26 10.96 8.62
CA GLY A 401 12.93 10.33 7.47
C GLY A 401 12.30 10.66 6.12
N THR A 402 10.99 10.97 6.08
CA THR A 402 10.33 11.47 4.85
C THR A 402 10.95 12.77 4.35
N GLY A 403 11.51 13.58 5.25
CA GLY A 403 12.00 14.93 4.97
C GLY A 403 10.91 15.93 4.56
N ALA A 404 9.63 15.56 4.61
CA ALA A 404 8.53 16.39 4.18
C ALA A 404 8.36 17.65 5.05
N ASP A 405 7.94 18.74 4.42
CA ASP A 405 7.72 20.05 5.04
C ASP A 405 6.27 20.24 5.48
N VAL A 406 5.35 19.54 4.83
CA VAL A 406 3.95 19.38 5.25
C VAL A 406 3.61 17.89 5.23
N ILE A 407 2.97 17.37 6.26
CA ILE A 407 2.68 15.93 6.38
C ILE A 407 1.21 15.73 6.77
N GLY A 408 0.43 15.07 5.91
CA GLY A 408 -0.87 14.53 6.31
C GLY A 408 -0.70 13.22 7.09
N LEU A 409 -1.52 13.00 8.10
CA LEU A 409 -1.50 11.77 8.92
C LEU A 409 -2.90 11.15 9.00
N SER A 410 -2.95 9.83 9.09
CA SER A 410 -4.13 9.08 9.53
C SER A 410 -3.81 8.25 10.77
N GLU A 411 -4.87 7.76 11.44
CA GLU A 411 -4.75 6.91 12.64
C GLU A 411 -4.13 7.59 13.86
N ILE A 412 -4.39 8.88 14.01
CA ILE A 412 -4.08 9.62 15.22
C ILE A 412 -5.23 9.48 16.21
N GLN A 413 -4.94 9.31 17.50
CA GLN A 413 -5.97 9.35 18.53
C GLN A 413 -6.79 10.63 18.47
N ASN A 414 -8.11 10.47 18.46
CA ASN A 414 -9.03 11.59 18.53
C ASN A 414 -9.14 12.09 19.98
N LYS A 415 -8.71 13.32 20.24
CA LYS A 415 -8.72 13.97 21.56
C LYS A 415 -10.07 13.93 22.29
N THR A 416 -11.18 13.96 21.56
CA THR A 416 -12.52 13.91 22.16
C THR A 416 -12.86 12.54 22.76
N GLN A 417 -12.05 11.52 22.44
CA GLN A 417 -12.22 10.13 22.86
C GLN A 417 -11.17 9.69 23.90
N ASN A 418 -10.76 10.61 24.78
CA ASN A 418 -9.95 10.37 25.99
C ASN A 418 -8.43 10.30 25.79
N ASP A 419 -7.74 11.43 25.90
CA ASP A 419 -6.29 11.49 26.06
C ASP A 419 -5.90 11.46 27.56
N ASN A 420 -4.74 10.89 27.92
CA ASN A 420 -4.21 10.84 29.30
C ASN A 420 -3.75 12.20 29.89
N GLY A 421 -4.29 13.31 29.39
CA GLY A 421 -3.83 14.67 29.65
C GLY A 421 -2.80 15.20 28.64
N VAL A 422 -2.22 14.33 27.80
CA VAL A 422 -1.35 14.71 26.66
C VAL A 422 -1.97 14.18 25.37
N THR A 423 -2.30 15.09 24.45
CA THR A 423 -2.84 14.71 23.14
C THR A 423 -1.80 13.99 22.29
N ALA A 424 -2.22 13.02 21.49
CA ALA A 424 -1.35 12.29 20.57
C ALA A 424 -0.49 13.22 19.68
N LEU A 425 -1.07 14.31 19.16
CA LEU A 425 -0.34 15.29 18.36
C LEU A 425 0.69 16.09 19.16
N ASN A 426 0.37 16.47 20.40
CA ASN A 426 1.34 17.15 21.27
C ASN A 426 2.53 16.24 21.59
N ASP A 427 2.27 14.97 21.93
CA ASP A 427 3.35 14.01 22.19
C ASP A 427 4.22 13.78 20.96
N LEU A 428 3.59 13.54 19.80
CA LEU A 428 4.28 13.26 18.55
C LEU A 428 5.14 14.44 18.11
N VAL A 429 4.60 15.66 18.07
CA VAL A 429 5.36 16.86 17.66
C VAL A 429 6.45 17.19 18.67
N SER A 430 6.20 17.02 19.97
CA SER A 430 7.24 17.17 20.99
C SER A 430 8.39 16.18 20.77
N GLY A 431 8.07 14.92 20.48
CA GLY A 431 9.06 13.88 20.16
C GLY A 431 9.85 14.17 18.88
N MET A 432 9.17 14.58 17.82
CA MET A 432 9.82 14.97 16.57
C MET A 432 10.77 16.16 16.79
N ASN A 433 10.34 17.17 17.56
CA ASN A 433 11.17 18.33 17.88
C ASN A 433 12.33 18.01 18.84
N ALA A 434 12.21 17.00 19.69
CA ALA A 434 13.33 16.52 20.50
C ALA A 434 14.46 15.93 19.63
N VAL A 435 14.11 15.33 18.48
CA VAL A 435 15.07 14.76 17.53
C VAL A 435 15.55 15.78 16.50
N ALA A 436 14.63 16.56 15.92
CA ALA A 436 14.91 17.48 14.81
C ALA A 436 15.23 18.92 15.24
N GLY A 437 15.21 19.21 16.55
CA GLY A 437 15.38 20.56 17.10
C GLY A 437 14.04 21.21 17.48
N ALA A 438 14.07 22.00 18.56
CA ALA A 438 12.88 22.65 19.09
C ALA A 438 12.28 23.63 18.07
N GLY A 439 10.96 23.53 17.83
CA GLY A 439 10.24 24.41 16.91
C GLY A 439 10.35 24.03 15.43
N THR A 440 11.00 22.92 15.09
CA THR A 440 11.11 22.46 13.70
C THR A 440 9.76 22.07 13.10
N TYR A 441 8.93 21.37 13.87
CA TYR A 441 7.59 20.92 13.48
C TYR A 441 6.51 21.55 14.37
N ALA A 442 5.36 21.82 13.76
CA ALA A 442 4.10 22.18 14.41
C ALA A 442 2.96 21.37 13.78
N PHE A 443 1.79 21.37 14.41
CA PHE A 443 0.58 20.75 13.86
C PHE A 443 -0.51 21.79 13.62
N VAL A 444 -1.38 21.50 12.67
CA VAL A 444 -2.54 22.32 12.33
C VAL A 444 -3.67 22.04 13.32
N THR A 445 -4.33 23.09 13.81
CA THR A 445 -5.49 22.98 14.71
C THR A 445 -6.76 23.39 13.95
N PRO A 446 -7.68 22.47 13.64
CA PRO A 446 -8.96 22.79 13.04
C PRO A 446 -9.84 23.64 13.96
N ASN A 447 -10.72 24.45 13.37
CA ASN A 447 -11.68 25.31 14.09
C ASN A 447 -12.69 24.51 14.95
N THR A 448 -13.09 23.33 14.48
CA THR A 448 -13.84 22.31 15.20
C THR A 448 -13.30 20.93 14.81
N LEU A 449 -13.22 19.99 15.75
CA LEU A 449 -13.01 18.58 15.39
C LEU A 449 -14.37 17.93 15.20
N ALA A 450 -14.75 17.70 13.95
CA ALA A 450 -16.02 17.05 13.57
C ALA A 450 -15.92 15.50 13.52
N SER A 451 -14.86 14.92 14.09
CA SER A 451 -14.62 13.47 14.11
C SER A 451 -15.21 12.84 15.37
N THR A 452 -15.98 11.77 15.23
CA THR A 452 -16.57 10.97 16.31
C THR A 452 -15.92 9.60 16.46
N ASP A 453 -15.15 9.14 15.47
CA ASP A 453 -14.34 7.92 15.57
C ASP A 453 -13.17 8.11 16.56
N PHE A 454 -12.64 7.01 17.09
CA PHE A 454 -11.48 6.98 17.98
C PHE A 454 -10.19 7.41 17.28
N ILE A 455 -10.14 7.26 15.96
CA ILE A 455 -9.04 7.77 15.12
C ILE A 455 -9.50 9.00 14.32
N THR A 456 -8.56 9.91 14.05
CA THR A 456 -8.74 11.08 13.20
C THR A 456 -7.57 11.25 12.23
N VAL A 457 -7.75 12.12 11.25
CA VAL A 457 -6.65 12.64 10.43
C VAL A 457 -6.04 13.88 11.07
N ALA A 458 -4.79 14.18 10.73
CA ALA A 458 -4.09 15.37 11.19
C ALA A 458 -3.14 15.92 10.11
N ILE A 459 -2.64 17.13 10.30
CA ILE A 459 -1.62 17.74 9.43
C ILE A 459 -0.50 18.33 10.29
N LEU A 460 0.73 17.92 10.02
CA LEU A 460 1.96 18.50 10.55
C LEU A 460 2.62 19.40 9.49
N TYR A 461 3.42 20.37 9.92
CA TYR A 461 4.20 21.20 9.02
C TYR A 461 5.46 21.76 9.69
N LYS A 462 6.42 22.21 8.88
CA LYS A 462 7.60 22.97 9.32
C LYS A 462 7.33 24.47 9.22
N PRO A 463 7.22 25.22 10.34
CA PRO A 463 6.94 26.66 10.30
C PRO A 463 8.01 27.50 9.60
N ALA A 464 9.22 26.97 9.44
CA ALA A 464 10.30 27.63 8.69
C ALA A 464 10.13 27.54 7.17
N MET A 465 9.29 26.63 6.67
CA MET A 465 9.10 26.38 5.23
C MET A 465 7.79 26.93 4.71
N VAL A 466 6.73 26.86 5.52
CA VAL A 466 5.39 27.30 5.14
C VAL A 466 4.70 28.10 6.25
N SER A 467 3.86 29.04 5.85
CA SER A 467 2.88 29.69 6.73
C SER A 467 1.48 29.15 6.48
N LEU A 468 0.60 29.22 7.49
CA LEU A 468 -0.81 28.85 7.36
C LEU A 468 -1.59 30.00 6.71
N VAL A 469 -2.38 29.69 5.68
CA VAL A 469 -3.30 30.63 5.03
C VAL A 469 -4.74 30.20 5.32
N GLY A 470 -5.54 31.11 5.87
CA GLY A 470 -6.89 30.78 6.32
C GLY A 470 -6.89 29.82 7.52
N GLN A 471 -8.06 29.26 7.82
CA GLN A 471 -8.24 28.29 8.90
C GLN A 471 -8.33 26.87 8.33
N ALA A 472 -7.85 25.89 9.09
CA ALA A 472 -8.11 24.50 8.77
C ALA A 472 -9.58 24.17 8.96
N VAL A 473 -10.14 23.48 7.98
CA VAL A 473 -11.56 23.13 7.94
C VAL A 473 -11.70 21.63 7.76
N PRO A 474 -12.34 20.92 8.70
CA PRO A 474 -12.78 19.56 8.44
C PRO A 474 -14.04 19.56 7.58
N ILE A 475 -14.19 18.55 6.73
CA ILE A 475 -15.46 18.36 6.03
C ILE A 475 -16.57 18.06 7.07
N PRO A 476 -17.70 18.79 7.07
CA PRO A 476 -18.79 18.50 7.98
C PRO A 476 -19.34 17.09 7.72
N GLY A 477 -19.60 16.32 8.77
CA GLY A 477 -20.16 14.96 8.63
C GLY A 477 -21.52 14.90 7.92
N SER A 478 -22.26 16.02 7.88
CA SER A 478 -23.53 16.18 7.16
C SER A 478 -23.39 16.78 5.75
N PHE A 479 -22.18 17.07 5.29
CA PHE A 479 -21.96 17.67 3.97
C PHE A 479 -22.29 16.66 2.86
N GLY A 480 -22.90 17.13 1.77
CA GLY A 480 -23.25 16.29 0.62
C GLY A 480 -24.21 15.16 1.02
N GLN A 481 -23.79 13.92 0.78
CA GLN A 481 -24.51 12.71 1.18
C GLN A 481 -24.24 12.30 2.64
N GLY A 482 -23.39 13.05 3.35
CA GLY A 482 -23.04 12.78 4.74
C GLY A 482 -22.16 11.54 4.92
N ALA A 483 -21.42 11.13 3.89
CA ALA A 483 -20.67 9.88 3.90
C ALA A 483 -19.54 9.88 4.94
N PHE A 484 -18.92 11.03 5.19
CA PHE A 484 -17.93 11.20 6.26
C PHE A 484 -18.56 11.09 7.66
N GLY A 485 -19.83 11.50 7.82
CA GLY A 485 -20.59 11.36 9.08
C GLY A 485 -20.98 9.92 9.40
N VAL A 486 -21.23 9.09 8.38
CA VAL A 486 -21.48 7.64 8.55
C VAL A 486 -20.30 6.93 9.20
N VAL A 487 -19.08 7.28 8.76
CA VAL A 487 -17.84 6.70 9.26
C VAL A 487 -17.38 7.37 10.55
N GLY A 488 -17.72 8.64 10.74
CA GLY A 488 -17.29 9.44 11.89
C GLY A 488 -15.85 9.96 11.78
N ARG A 489 -15.20 9.83 10.61
CA ARG A 489 -13.84 10.32 10.33
C ARG A 489 -13.91 11.39 9.27
N SER A 490 -13.56 12.63 9.60
CA SER A 490 -13.61 13.77 8.68
C SER A 490 -12.26 13.98 7.98
N ALA A 491 -12.26 14.27 6.68
CA ALA A 491 -11.09 14.83 6.00
C ALA A 491 -10.80 16.26 6.50
N ILE A 492 -9.55 16.70 6.45
CA ILE A 492 -9.13 18.06 6.86
C ILE A 492 -8.43 18.77 5.69
N ALA A 493 -8.86 19.99 5.39
CA ALA A 493 -8.20 20.87 4.43
C ALA A 493 -7.46 22.01 5.15
N GLN A 494 -6.22 22.29 4.74
CA GLN A 494 -5.45 23.47 5.17
C GLN A 494 -4.68 24.03 3.97
N THR A 495 -4.75 25.34 3.81
CA THR A 495 -3.96 26.07 2.80
C THR A 495 -2.64 26.54 3.39
N PHE A 496 -1.56 26.38 2.63
CA PHE A 496 -0.21 26.78 3.01
C PHE A 496 0.36 27.73 1.98
N GLN A 497 1.15 28.70 2.42
CA GLN A 497 2.02 29.50 1.56
C GLN A 497 3.46 29.09 1.82
N GLN A 498 4.22 28.81 0.75
CA GLN A 498 5.65 28.61 0.87
C GLN A 498 6.34 29.95 1.18
N ILE A 499 7.19 29.97 2.20
CA ILE A 499 7.89 31.17 2.67
C ILE A 499 9.42 31.05 2.61
N SER A 500 9.93 29.88 2.22
CA SER A 500 11.36 29.57 2.13
C SER A 500 11.62 28.52 1.04
N GLY A 501 12.88 28.26 0.74
CA GLY A 501 13.29 27.28 -0.29
C GLY A 501 13.20 27.79 -1.73
N GLY A 502 12.79 29.04 -1.95
CA GLY A 502 12.82 29.70 -3.26
C GLY A 502 11.47 29.78 -3.99
N GLY A 503 10.38 29.25 -3.43
CA GLY A 503 9.01 29.44 -3.90
C GLY A 503 8.21 30.41 -3.01
N ASP A 504 7.18 31.05 -3.59
CA ASP A 504 6.24 31.96 -2.91
C ASP A 504 4.76 31.55 -3.10
N GLY A 505 4.53 30.38 -3.71
CA GLY A 505 3.20 29.90 -4.09
C GLY A 505 2.37 29.36 -2.93
N ILE A 506 1.09 29.18 -3.21
CA ILE A 506 0.07 28.74 -2.28
C ILE A 506 -0.46 27.39 -2.76
N PHE A 507 -0.85 26.50 -1.85
CA PHE A 507 -1.60 25.31 -2.20
C PHE A 507 -2.47 24.87 -1.02
N THR A 508 -3.48 24.05 -1.30
CA THR A 508 -4.34 23.44 -0.29
C THR A 508 -4.09 21.93 -0.20
N LEU A 509 -3.65 21.47 0.97
CA LEU A 509 -3.57 20.05 1.29
C LEU A 509 -4.91 19.57 1.85
N VAL A 510 -5.37 18.42 1.39
CA VAL A 510 -6.58 17.74 1.89
C VAL A 510 -6.20 16.33 2.36
N ALA A 511 -6.09 16.16 3.68
CA ALA A 511 -5.71 14.90 4.31
C ALA A 511 -6.94 14.02 4.60
N ASN A 512 -6.87 12.73 4.27
CA ASN A 512 -7.99 11.79 4.29
C ASN A 512 -7.66 10.46 4.99
N HIS A 513 -8.70 9.82 5.55
CA HIS A 513 -8.72 8.41 5.94
C HIS A 513 -10.14 7.86 5.75
N TRP A 514 -10.36 7.06 4.71
CA TRP A 514 -11.70 6.61 4.31
C TRP A 514 -12.12 5.27 4.95
N LYS A 515 -13.37 4.85 4.73
CA LYS A 515 -13.92 3.59 5.28
C LYS A 515 -13.12 2.37 4.81
N SER A 516 -12.64 1.59 5.78
CA SER A 516 -11.91 0.35 5.51
C SER A 516 -12.73 -0.71 4.77
N LYS A 517 -12.03 -1.58 4.03
CA LYS A 517 -12.61 -2.67 3.22
C LYS A 517 -13.11 -3.88 4.03
N GLY A 518 -12.71 -3.99 5.30
CA GLY A 518 -12.95 -5.19 6.12
C GLY A 518 -14.37 -5.35 6.68
N SER A 519 -15.25 -4.34 6.53
CA SER A 519 -16.61 -4.39 7.06
C SER A 519 -17.54 -3.41 6.35
N SER A 520 -18.84 -3.70 6.38
CA SER A 520 -19.89 -2.81 5.88
C SER A 520 -20.11 -1.61 6.83
N ALA A 521 -20.33 -0.42 6.27
CA ALA A 521 -20.78 0.77 7.02
C ALA A 521 -22.32 0.87 7.08
N GLY A 522 -23.04 -0.16 6.60
CA GLY A 522 -24.50 -0.25 6.67
C GLY A 522 -25.24 0.61 5.65
N GLN A 523 -24.55 1.10 4.61
CA GLN A 523 -25.15 1.94 3.56
C GLN A 523 -25.33 1.19 2.23
N ALA A 524 -26.02 1.82 1.29
CA ALA A 524 -26.20 1.27 -0.06
C ALA A 524 -24.86 1.03 -0.76
N GLY A 525 -24.71 -0.16 -1.35
CA GLY A 525 -23.47 -0.58 -2.03
C GLY A 525 -22.33 -0.98 -1.09
N ASP A 526 -22.60 -1.22 0.21
CA ASP A 526 -21.55 -1.61 1.16
C ASP A 526 -21.37 -3.12 1.34
N ALA A 527 -22.29 -3.93 0.80
CA ALA A 527 -22.10 -5.38 0.73
C ALA A 527 -20.95 -5.71 -0.24
N ASP A 528 -20.14 -6.71 0.10
CA ASP A 528 -19.12 -7.21 -0.83
C ASP A 528 -19.80 -7.85 -2.04
N ALA A 529 -19.55 -7.28 -3.22
CA ALA A 529 -20.11 -7.75 -4.48
C ALA A 529 -19.30 -8.91 -5.09
N GLY A 530 -18.14 -9.26 -4.51
CA GLY A 530 -17.23 -10.26 -5.07
C GLY A 530 -16.54 -9.78 -6.36
N ASP A 531 -16.41 -8.46 -6.54
CA ASP A 531 -15.82 -7.82 -7.73
C ASP A 531 -14.39 -7.28 -7.50
N GLY A 532 -13.81 -7.60 -6.33
CA GLY A 532 -12.50 -7.16 -5.85
C GLY A 532 -12.52 -5.83 -5.05
N GLN A 533 -13.64 -5.11 -4.97
CA GLN A 533 -13.69 -3.85 -4.22
C GLN A 533 -13.83 -4.05 -2.71
N GLY A 534 -14.30 -5.22 -2.26
CA GLY A 534 -14.59 -5.53 -0.86
C GLY A 534 -15.73 -4.68 -0.28
N PHE A 535 -15.96 -4.82 1.03
CA PHE A 535 -17.05 -4.10 1.70
C PHE A 535 -16.85 -2.57 1.66
N SER A 536 -17.98 -1.86 1.79
CA SER A 536 -18.07 -0.39 1.87
C SER A 536 -17.55 0.38 0.65
N SER A 537 -17.50 -0.25 -0.53
CA SER A 537 -17.15 0.45 -1.79
C SER A 537 -18.15 1.56 -2.12
N GLY A 538 -19.45 1.35 -1.85
CA GLY A 538 -20.48 2.37 -1.97
C GLY A 538 -20.24 3.59 -1.06
N THR A 539 -19.92 3.36 0.22
CA THR A 539 -19.59 4.45 1.15
C THR A 539 -18.34 5.21 0.73
N ARG A 540 -17.25 4.52 0.35
CA ARG A 540 -16.05 5.19 -0.18
C ARG A 540 -16.33 6.00 -1.44
N THR A 541 -17.21 5.52 -2.33
CA THR A 541 -17.62 6.26 -3.53
C THR A 541 -18.34 7.55 -3.17
N ARG A 542 -19.24 7.53 -2.18
CA ARG A 542 -19.89 8.75 -1.68
C ARG A 542 -18.92 9.67 -0.94
N GLN A 543 -17.92 9.14 -0.22
CA GLN A 543 -16.84 9.95 0.35
C GLN A 543 -16.07 10.70 -0.74
N ALA A 544 -15.77 10.05 -1.87
CA ALA A 544 -15.14 10.71 -3.01
C ALA A 544 -16.02 11.85 -3.59
N GLN A 545 -17.32 11.60 -3.75
CA GLN A 545 -18.28 12.59 -4.26
C GLN A 545 -18.44 13.79 -3.32
N ASP A 546 -18.61 13.54 -2.02
CA ASP A 546 -18.72 14.57 -1.00
C ASP A 546 -17.44 15.41 -0.93
N LEU A 547 -16.26 14.77 -1.05
CA LEU A 547 -14.97 15.46 -1.05
C LEU A 547 -14.82 16.40 -2.25
N LEU A 548 -15.16 15.95 -3.46
CA LEU A 548 -15.10 16.78 -4.68
C LEU A 548 -16.03 18.00 -4.58
N GLN A 549 -17.27 17.78 -4.13
CA GLN A 549 -18.24 18.87 -3.94
C GLN A 549 -17.76 19.85 -2.87
N TRP A 550 -17.19 19.35 -1.78
CA TRP A 550 -16.72 20.18 -0.68
C TRP A 550 -15.51 21.03 -1.06
N ILE A 551 -14.51 20.45 -1.73
CA ILE A 551 -13.32 21.19 -2.16
C ILE A 551 -13.70 22.35 -3.11
N ASN A 552 -14.70 22.15 -3.98
CA ASN A 552 -15.21 23.19 -4.87
C ASN A 552 -15.83 24.40 -4.13
N THR A 553 -16.20 24.26 -2.86
CA THR A 553 -16.66 25.39 -2.04
C THR A 553 -15.53 26.30 -1.55
N LYS A 554 -14.27 25.93 -1.82
CA LYS A 554 -13.07 26.63 -1.33
C LYS A 554 -13.07 26.73 0.20
N PRO A 555 -13.06 25.58 0.91
CA PRO A 555 -13.42 25.52 2.32
C PRO A 555 -12.51 26.36 3.23
N THR A 556 -11.24 26.54 2.87
CA THR A 556 -10.27 27.35 3.61
C THR A 556 -10.36 28.85 3.33
N GLY A 557 -11.22 29.26 2.39
CA GLY A 557 -11.42 30.66 1.97
C GLY A 557 -10.39 31.20 0.98
N THR A 558 -9.37 30.41 0.60
CA THR A 558 -8.41 30.79 -0.44
C THR A 558 -9.06 30.74 -1.83
N GLN A 559 -8.61 31.59 -2.74
CA GLN A 559 -9.01 31.51 -4.16
C GLN A 559 -8.02 30.72 -5.01
N ASP A 560 -6.86 30.39 -4.43
CA ASP A 560 -5.81 29.61 -5.08
C ASP A 560 -6.35 28.25 -5.58
N PRO A 561 -6.06 27.88 -6.84
CA PRO A 561 -6.62 26.69 -7.45
C PRO A 561 -5.83 25.42 -7.14
N ASP A 562 -4.71 25.46 -6.44
CA ASP A 562 -3.84 24.30 -6.28
C ASP A 562 -4.31 23.40 -5.13
N TYR A 563 -4.77 22.20 -5.46
CA TYR A 563 -5.25 21.21 -4.49
C TYR A 563 -4.51 19.89 -4.59
N LEU A 564 -4.03 19.41 -3.45
CA LEU A 564 -3.42 18.10 -3.27
C LEU A 564 -4.27 17.28 -2.31
N ILE A 565 -4.85 16.18 -2.80
CA ILE A 565 -5.51 15.17 -1.97
C ILE A 565 -4.45 14.14 -1.58
N VAL A 566 -4.29 13.89 -0.28
CA VAL A 566 -3.47 12.79 0.23
C VAL A 566 -4.26 11.97 1.25
N GLY A 567 -4.00 10.68 1.32
CA GLY A 567 -4.59 9.85 2.36
C GLY A 567 -4.55 8.36 2.10
N ASP A 568 -4.85 7.60 3.15
CA ASP A 568 -5.35 6.25 3.05
C ASP A 568 -6.82 6.31 2.61
N LEU A 569 -7.03 6.14 1.31
CA LEU A 569 -8.36 6.18 0.70
C LEU A 569 -9.06 4.81 0.75
N ASN A 570 -8.38 3.77 1.26
CA ASN A 570 -8.92 2.42 1.39
C ASN A 570 -9.53 1.84 0.10
N ALA A 571 -9.01 2.26 -1.05
CA ALA A 571 -9.45 1.80 -2.35
C ALA A 571 -8.28 1.71 -3.34
N TYR A 572 -8.25 0.65 -4.14
CA TYR A 572 -7.21 0.43 -5.14
C TYR A 572 -7.43 1.28 -6.40
N ALA A 573 -6.37 1.45 -7.21
CA ALA A 573 -6.32 2.50 -8.23
C ALA A 573 -7.37 2.39 -9.36
N SER A 574 -8.01 1.24 -9.56
CA SER A 574 -9.04 1.06 -10.58
C SER A 574 -10.45 0.91 -9.98
N GLU A 575 -10.60 1.11 -8.68
CA GLU A 575 -11.90 1.05 -7.99
C GLU A 575 -12.76 2.30 -8.22
N THR A 576 -14.06 2.14 -8.02
CA THR A 576 -15.06 3.21 -8.20
C THR A 576 -14.74 4.48 -7.40
N PRO A 577 -14.28 4.43 -6.13
CA PRO A 577 -13.95 5.63 -5.37
C PRO A 577 -12.78 6.44 -5.97
N LEU A 578 -11.73 5.78 -6.47
CA LEU A 578 -10.57 6.47 -7.06
C LEU A 578 -10.90 7.03 -8.43
N THR A 579 -11.54 6.22 -9.29
CA THR A 579 -11.99 6.69 -10.61
C THR A 579 -13.01 7.83 -10.51
N THR A 580 -13.78 7.92 -9.42
CA THR A 580 -14.63 9.08 -9.13
C THR A 580 -13.81 10.35 -8.91
N LEU A 581 -12.69 10.30 -8.17
CA LEU A 581 -11.79 11.45 -8.01
C LEU A 581 -11.12 11.84 -9.33
N GLU A 582 -10.66 10.85 -10.10
CA GLU A 582 -10.03 11.05 -11.42
C GLU A 582 -10.98 11.74 -12.40
N ASN A 583 -12.22 11.26 -12.49
CA ASN A 583 -13.28 11.89 -13.29
C ASN A 583 -13.66 13.29 -12.77
N GLY A 584 -13.43 13.55 -11.47
CA GLY A 584 -13.55 14.85 -10.84
C GLY A 584 -12.38 15.81 -11.11
N GLY A 585 -11.39 15.41 -11.92
CA GLY A 585 -10.25 16.23 -12.32
C GLY A 585 -9.01 16.09 -11.43
N TYR A 586 -8.93 15.06 -10.58
CA TYR A 586 -7.77 14.80 -9.71
C TYR A 586 -7.00 13.57 -10.18
N THR A 587 -5.80 13.79 -10.71
CA THR A 587 -4.97 12.71 -11.26
C THR A 587 -4.03 12.16 -10.19
N ALA A 588 -3.94 10.83 -10.07
CA ALA A 588 -2.97 10.17 -9.21
C ALA A 588 -1.53 10.49 -9.65
N LEU A 589 -0.69 10.87 -8.69
CA LEU A 589 0.70 11.29 -8.95
C LEU A 589 1.70 10.12 -8.93
N ILE A 590 1.30 8.99 -8.37
CA ILE A 590 2.14 7.79 -8.21
C ILE A 590 1.57 6.69 -9.12
N PRO A 591 2.41 6.00 -9.92
CA PRO A 591 1.94 5.03 -10.90
C PRO A 591 1.23 3.83 -10.27
N LYS A 592 0.29 3.23 -11.02
CA LYS A 592 -0.46 2.04 -10.60
C LYS A 592 0.43 0.83 -10.27
N SER A 593 1.65 0.76 -10.82
CA SER A 593 2.63 -0.29 -10.50
C SER A 593 3.24 -0.18 -9.09
N SER A 594 2.94 0.89 -8.35
CA SER A 594 3.36 1.06 -6.97
C SER A 594 2.31 0.53 -5.98
N TYR A 595 2.76 0.16 -4.79
CA TYR A 595 1.95 -0.39 -3.70
C TYR A 595 2.24 0.35 -2.39
N SER A 596 1.35 0.27 -1.42
CA SER A 596 1.60 0.74 -0.05
C SER A 596 1.10 -0.24 1.00
N PHE A 597 0.41 -1.31 0.59
CA PHE A 597 -0.25 -2.24 1.48
C PHE A 597 -0.30 -3.63 0.86
N ALA A 598 -0.25 -4.65 1.71
CA ALA A 598 -0.39 -6.06 1.34
C ALA A 598 -1.55 -6.67 2.13
N PHE A 599 -2.42 -7.41 1.45
CA PHE A 599 -3.53 -8.12 2.08
C PHE A 599 -3.65 -9.51 1.48
N LYS A 600 -3.56 -10.55 2.33
CA LYS A 600 -3.59 -11.96 1.91
C LYS A 600 -2.57 -12.28 0.81
N GLY A 601 -1.40 -11.67 0.90
CA GLY A 601 -0.32 -11.85 -0.06
C GLY A 601 -0.48 -11.08 -1.37
N GLU A 602 -1.55 -10.32 -1.55
CA GLU A 602 -1.79 -9.47 -2.72
C GLU A 602 -1.44 -7.99 -2.44
N TRP A 603 -0.73 -7.36 -3.37
CA TRP A 603 -0.08 -6.07 -3.20
C TRP A 603 -0.74 -4.96 -4.02
N GLY A 604 -1.06 -3.84 -3.37
CA GLY A 604 -1.71 -2.71 -4.02
C GLY A 604 -1.56 -1.40 -3.27
N SER A 605 -2.15 -0.34 -3.78
CA SER A 605 -2.08 1.00 -3.21
C SER A 605 -3.40 1.38 -2.53
N LEU A 606 -3.38 1.57 -1.21
CA LEU A 606 -4.46 2.23 -0.48
C LEU A 606 -4.15 3.70 -0.18
N ASP A 607 -2.87 4.06 -0.17
CA ASP A 607 -2.37 5.40 0.11
C ASP A 607 -2.07 6.12 -1.19
N HIS A 608 -2.76 7.24 -1.41
CA HIS A 608 -2.71 7.96 -2.67
C HIS A 608 -2.38 9.43 -2.48
N ALA A 609 -1.74 10.00 -3.51
CA ALA A 609 -1.61 11.44 -3.69
C ALA A 609 -2.21 11.79 -5.06
N LEU A 610 -3.22 12.68 -5.08
CA LEU A 610 -3.88 13.12 -6.30
C LEU A 610 -3.87 14.65 -6.38
N ALA A 611 -3.50 15.18 -7.55
CA ALA A 611 -3.48 16.62 -7.81
C ALA A 611 -4.45 17.00 -8.91
N ASN A 612 -5.10 18.15 -8.75
CA ASN A 612 -5.86 18.75 -9.84
C ASN A 612 -4.94 19.35 -10.92
N SER A 613 -5.51 19.74 -12.05
CA SER A 613 -4.75 20.23 -13.21
C SER A 613 -3.88 21.46 -12.90
N ALA A 614 -4.30 22.33 -11.97
CA ALA A 614 -3.55 23.53 -11.59
C ALA A 614 -2.24 23.19 -10.86
N LEU A 615 -2.29 22.22 -9.94
CA LEU A 615 -1.12 21.80 -9.18
C LEU A 615 -0.22 20.84 -9.97
N GLN A 616 -0.76 20.04 -10.89
CA GLN A 616 0.01 19.02 -11.64
C GLN A 616 1.26 19.57 -12.32
N GLY A 617 1.18 20.77 -12.93
CA GLY A 617 2.33 21.42 -13.58
C GLY A 617 3.44 21.86 -12.61
N GLN A 618 3.15 21.86 -11.31
CA GLN A 618 4.06 22.26 -10.24
C GLN A 618 4.62 21.06 -9.46
N VAL A 619 4.19 19.84 -9.79
CA VAL A 619 4.73 18.59 -9.21
C VAL A 619 6.06 18.25 -9.88
N THR A 620 7.12 18.08 -9.08
CA THR A 620 8.45 17.68 -9.57
C THR A 620 8.68 16.17 -9.53
N GLY A 621 7.89 15.46 -8.73
CA GLY A 621 7.95 14.01 -8.57
C GLY A 621 7.09 13.55 -7.40
N ALA A 622 6.74 12.26 -7.38
CA ALA A 622 6.05 11.64 -6.26
C ALA A 622 6.53 10.19 -6.12
N THR A 623 6.66 9.71 -4.89
CA THR A 623 7.11 8.35 -4.58
C THR A 623 6.50 7.85 -3.29
N LYS A 624 6.55 6.53 -3.11
CA LYS A 624 6.39 5.89 -1.80
C LYS A 624 7.75 5.50 -1.24
N TRP A 625 7.82 5.38 0.07
CA TRP A 625 9.00 4.89 0.77
C TRP A 625 8.67 3.53 1.38
N TYR A 626 9.16 2.47 0.75
CA TYR A 626 8.81 1.08 1.09
C TYR A 626 9.51 0.62 2.37
N ILE A 627 9.01 1.04 3.53
CA ILE A 627 9.61 0.74 4.84
C ILE A 627 8.70 -0.11 5.73
N ASN A 628 7.44 -0.32 5.35
CA ASN A 628 6.39 -0.83 6.21
C ASN A 628 5.71 -2.08 5.64
N SER A 629 5.09 -1.99 4.47
CA SER A 629 4.27 -3.10 3.94
C SER A 629 5.10 -4.34 3.59
N ASP A 630 6.35 -4.12 3.15
CA ASP A 630 7.33 -5.16 2.85
C ASP A 630 7.83 -5.94 4.08
N GLU A 631 7.69 -5.40 5.29
CA GLU A 631 8.26 -6.00 6.50
C GLU A 631 7.28 -6.94 7.20
N PRO A 632 7.75 -8.05 7.79
CA PRO A 632 6.90 -8.94 8.58
C PRO A 632 6.37 -8.26 9.84
N THR A 633 5.14 -8.60 10.22
CA THR A 633 4.49 -8.16 11.47
C THR A 633 5.25 -8.59 12.73
N ALA A 634 6.12 -9.60 12.60
CA ALA A 634 7.04 -10.02 13.67
C ALA A 634 7.96 -8.89 14.15
N LEU A 635 8.24 -7.90 13.30
CA LEU A 635 9.14 -6.78 13.55
C LEU A 635 8.45 -5.52 14.09
N ASP A 636 7.13 -5.60 14.35
CA ASP A 636 6.33 -4.51 14.95
C ASP A 636 6.83 -4.17 16.36
N TYR A 637 6.34 -3.04 16.87
CA TYR A 637 6.67 -2.52 18.21
C TYR A 637 6.13 -3.37 19.36
N ASN A 638 5.23 -4.31 19.08
CA ASN A 638 4.56 -5.20 20.03
C ASN A 638 5.50 -6.09 20.86
N THR A 639 5.15 -6.38 22.11
CA THR A 639 5.90 -7.27 23.02
C THR A 639 5.17 -8.57 23.32
N GLU A 640 3.86 -8.58 23.17
CA GLU A 640 3.02 -9.75 23.32
C GLU A 640 3.40 -10.84 22.32
N ASN A 641 3.16 -12.09 22.72
CA ASN A 641 3.49 -13.26 21.94
C ASN A 641 4.95 -13.27 21.47
N LYS A 642 5.91 -12.75 22.26
CA LYS A 642 7.36 -12.79 22.02
C LYS A 642 8.09 -13.21 23.29
N THR A 643 9.11 -14.06 23.15
CA THR A 643 10.04 -14.36 24.26
C THR A 643 10.87 -13.11 24.62
N THR A 644 11.47 -13.07 25.82
CA THR A 644 12.36 -11.97 26.23
C THR A 644 13.51 -11.74 25.23
N ALA A 645 14.06 -12.81 24.66
CA ALA A 645 15.10 -12.72 23.64
C ALA A 645 14.56 -12.07 22.36
N GLN A 646 13.36 -12.47 21.91
CA GLN A 646 12.70 -11.92 20.72
C GLN A 646 12.29 -10.46 20.88
N GLN A 647 11.89 -10.02 22.07
CA GLN A 647 11.60 -8.60 22.32
C GLN A 647 12.81 -7.70 22.06
N THR A 648 14.03 -8.23 22.25
CA THR A 648 15.27 -7.54 21.89
C THR A 648 15.63 -7.76 20.43
N SER A 649 15.63 -9.01 19.95
CA SER A 649 16.16 -9.34 18.62
C SER A 649 15.27 -8.93 17.46
N LEU A 650 13.94 -8.85 17.65
CA LEU A 650 12.97 -8.48 16.61
C LEU A 650 12.63 -6.98 16.59
N TYR A 651 13.27 -6.17 17.44
CA TYR A 651 13.01 -4.74 17.52
C TYR A 651 14.23 -3.90 17.21
N ASN A 652 14.04 -2.88 16.38
CA ASN A 652 14.93 -1.72 16.27
C ASN A 652 14.09 -0.44 16.37
N ALA A 653 14.68 0.64 16.88
CA ALA A 653 14.02 1.96 16.96
C ALA A 653 14.04 2.75 15.63
N ASP A 654 14.31 2.09 14.51
CA ASP A 654 14.35 2.66 13.18
C ASP A 654 12.94 2.74 12.52
N GLN A 655 12.87 3.37 11.35
CA GLN A 655 11.62 3.64 10.64
C GLN A 655 10.88 2.39 10.12
N TYR A 656 11.58 1.26 9.97
CA TYR A 656 11.02 0.08 9.29
C TYR A 656 9.91 -0.55 10.14
N ARG A 657 8.82 -0.96 9.51
CA ARG A 657 7.66 -1.56 10.19
C ARG A 657 7.13 -0.68 11.33
N SER A 658 7.07 0.63 11.06
CA SER A 658 6.42 1.62 11.93
C SER A 658 4.90 1.60 11.79
N ALA A 659 4.41 1.14 10.64
CA ALA A 659 3.01 0.91 10.31
C ALA A 659 2.89 -0.29 9.34
N ASP A 660 1.67 -0.61 8.95
CA ASP A 660 1.33 -1.53 7.86
C ASP A 660 1.21 -0.89 6.48
N HIS A 661 1.20 0.44 6.44
CA HIS A 661 1.15 1.22 5.20
C HIS A 661 2.48 1.94 4.95
N ASP A 662 2.94 1.97 3.70
CA ASP A 662 4.11 2.77 3.31
C ASP A 662 3.77 4.26 3.19
N PRO A 663 4.59 5.17 3.76
CA PRO A 663 4.40 6.60 3.58
C PRO A 663 4.71 7.02 2.14
N LEU A 664 4.12 8.14 1.72
CA LEU A 664 4.34 8.75 0.41
C LEU A 664 4.84 10.19 0.54
N VAL A 665 5.55 10.68 -0.49
CA VAL A 665 6.02 12.06 -0.57
C VAL A 665 5.90 12.59 -2.01
N VAL A 666 5.49 13.85 -2.13
CA VAL A 666 5.36 14.63 -3.36
C VAL A 666 6.29 15.84 -3.28
N GLY A 667 7.10 16.07 -4.32
CA GLY A 667 7.91 17.28 -4.48
C GLY A 667 7.14 18.33 -5.26
N LEU A 668 7.18 19.58 -4.81
CA LEU A 668 6.48 20.72 -5.40
C LEU A 668 7.44 21.88 -5.67
N ASN A 669 7.23 22.56 -6.79
CA ASN A 669 7.78 23.88 -7.12
C ASN A 669 6.63 24.87 -7.28
N LEU A 670 6.19 25.41 -6.15
CA LEU A 670 5.01 26.27 -6.14
C LEU A 670 5.32 27.63 -6.76
N THR A 671 4.48 28.04 -7.69
CA THR A 671 4.47 29.38 -8.29
C THR A 671 3.27 30.14 -7.74
N ALA A 672 3.44 31.38 -7.27
CA ALA A 672 2.30 32.18 -6.85
C ALA A 672 1.25 32.30 -7.96
N ALA A 673 -0.01 31.94 -7.69
CA ALA A 673 -1.16 32.40 -8.46
C ALA A 673 -1.34 33.91 -8.22
N LEU A 674 -1.58 34.68 -9.28
CA LEU A 674 -1.33 36.12 -9.25
C LEU A 674 -2.60 36.95 -9.44
N PRO A 675 -3.21 37.48 -8.37
CA PRO A 675 -4.38 38.32 -8.52
C PRO A 675 -3.97 39.71 -9.05
N VAL A 676 -4.68 40.19 -10.07
CA VAL A 676 -4.81 41.63 -10.31
C VAL A 676 -5.76 42.20 -9.27
N GLN A 677 -5.27 43.07 -8.40
CA GLN A 677 -6.14 43.73 -7.41
C GLN A 677 -6.82 44.95 -8.04
N LEU A 678 -8.03 44.75 -8.55
CA LEU A 678 -8.88 45.80 -9.11
C LEU A 678 -9.46 46.68 -7.99
N VAL A 679 -9.18 47.98 -8.02
CA VAL A 679 -9.70 48.94 -7.02
C VAL A 679 -11.13 49.37 -7.36
N ASN A 680 -11.37 49.71 -8.63
CA ASN A 680 -12.66 50.13 -9.12
C ASN A 680 -12.78 49.87 -10.62
N PHE A 681 -14.01 49.79 -11.10
CA PHE A 681 -14.38 49.89 -12.51
C PHE A 681 -15.62 50.77 -12.59
N ARG A 682 -15.64 51.75 -13.50
CA ARG A 682 -16.71 52.75 -13.61
C ARG A 682 -16.98 53.04 -15.08
N ALA A 683 -18.26 53.22 -15.42
CA ALA A 683 -18.70 53.71 -16.72
C ALA A 683 -19.32 55.11 -16.53
N SER A 684 -19.02 56.04 -17.42
CA SER A 684 -19.54 57.42 -17.36
C SER A 684 -19.88 57.92 -18.75
N VAL A 685 -21.06 58.50 -18.91
CA VAL A 685 -21.48 59.08 -20.19
C VAL A 685 -20.78 60.42 -20.37
N VAL A 686 -20.05 60.57 -21.48
CA VAL A 686 -19.30 61.77 -21.86
C VAL A 686 -19.66 62.10 -23.30
N GLY A 687 -20.57 63.05 -23.50
CA GLY A 687 -21.05 63.43 -24.83
C GLY A 687 -21.81 62.28 -25.49
N ASP A 688 -21.27 61.76 -26.59
CA ASP A 688 -21.82 60.62 -27.36
C ASP A 688 -21.18 59.27 -27.05
N GLN A 689 -20.41 59.22 -25.98
CA GLN A 689 -19.56 58.08 -25.68
C GLN A 689 -19.75 57.65 -24.22
N VAL A 690 -19.38 56.41 -23.93
CA VAL A 690 -19.21 55.95 -22.56
C VAL A 690 -17.72 55.76 -22.30
N VAL A 691 -17.18 56.50 -21.32
CA VAL A 691 -15.80 56.34 -20.88
C VAL A 691 -15.77 55.37 -19.71
N LEU A 692 -14.99 54.32 -19.85
CA LEU A 692 -14.79 53.25 -18.89
C LEU A 692 -13.43 53.46 -18.23
N ASN A 693 -13.40 53.58 -16.90
CA ASN A 693 -12.17 53.79 -16.15
C ASN A 693 -12.02 52.70 -15.09
N TRP A 694 -10.80 52.19 -14.93
CA TRP A 694 -10.46 51.31 -13.81
C TRP A 694 -9.05 51.58 -13.30
N GLU A 695 -8.81 51.11 -12.08
CA GLU A 695 -7.52 51.20 -11.42
C GLU A 695 -7.15 49.85 -10.81
N THR A 696 -5.87 49.51 -10.88
CA THR A 696 -5.29 48.33 -10.22
C THR A 696 -4.31 48.81 -9.14
N THR A 697 -4.28 48.18 -7.97
CA THR A 697 -3.25 48.45 -6.94
C THR A 697 -2.01 47.62 -7.17
N MET A 698 -2.17 46.45 -7.79
CA MET A 698 -1.10 45.54 -8.14
C MET A 698 -1.50 44.74 -9.39
N GLU A 699 -0.53 44.46 -10.23
CA GLU A 699 -0.64 43.57 -11.39
C GLU A 699 0.53 42.59 -11.33
N LYS A 700 0.27 41.29 -11.49
CA LYS A 700 1.33 40.31 -11.69
C LYS A 700 0.78 39.31 -12.71
N ASN A 701 1.54 39.06 -13.78
CA ASN A 701 1.20 38.18 -14.91
C ASN A 701 -0.04 38.55 -15.77
N ALA A 702 -0.66 39.71 -15.56
CA ALA A 702 -1.73 40.19 -16.44
C ALA A 702 -1.17 40.42 -17.86
N ALA A 703 -1.82 39.92 -18.90
CA ALA A 703 -1.48 40.25 -20.28
C ALA A 703 -2.21 41.51 -20.75
N HIS A 704 -3.53 41.55 -20.56
CA HIS A 704 -4.39 42.65 -20.99
C HIS A 704 -5.77 42.59 -20.34
N PHE A 705 -6.54 43.66 -20.51
CA PHE A 705 -7.94 43.74 -20.12
C PHE A 705 -8.82 43.78 -21.37
N VAL A 706 -9.91 43.04 -21.37
CA VAL A 706 -10.97 43.10 -22.38
C VAL A 706 -12.18 43.76 -21.75
N VAL A 707 -12.70 44.83 -22.36
CA VAL A 707 -13.97 45.42 -21.93
C VAL A 707 -15.09 44.80 -22.75
N GLU A 708 -16.13 44.34 -22.06
CA GLU A 708 -17.29 43.72 -22.68
C GLU A 708 -18.55 44.52 -22.37
N ARG A 709 -19.46 44.60 -23.35
CA ARG A 709 -20.74 45.31 -23.26
C ARG A 709 -21.92 44.38 -23.48
N SER A 710 -23.00 44.62 -22.75
CA SER A 710 -24.30 43.97 -22.90
C SER A 710 -25.43 45.00 -22.85
N THR A 711 -26.57 44.70 -23.48
CA THR A 711 -27.84 45.45 -23.34
C THR A 711 -28.93 44.67 -22.62
N ASN A 712 -28.67 43.41 -22.25
CA ASN A 712 -29.65 42.50 -21.63
C ASN A 712 -29.12 41.73 -20.41
N LEU A 713 -27.89 42.01 -19.97
CA LEU A 713 -27.17 41.33 -18.87
C LEU A 713 -26.86 39.84 -19.09
N SER A 714 -27.28 39.23 -20.20
CA SER A 714 -26.99 37.83 -20.52
C SER A 714 -25.91 37.67 -21.59
N GLU A 715 -25.94 38.52 -22.62
CA GLU A 715 -25.01 38.46 -23.75
C GLU A 715 -24.01 39.61 -23.69
N PHE A 716 -22.74 39.30 -23.41
CA PHE A 716 -21.64 40.27 -23.36
C PHE A 716 -20.72 40.08 -24.56
N GLY A 717 -20.56 41.15 -25.37
CA GLY A 717 -19.63 41.19 -26.49
C GLY A 717 -18.43 42.09 -26.20
N ALA A 718 -17.22 41.69 -26.60
CA ALA A 718 -16.02 42.51 -26.46
C ALA A 718 -16.14 43.79 -27.32
N ILE A 719 -15.83 44.94 -26.71
CA ILE A 719 -15.82 46.25 -27.39
C ILE A 719 -14.41 46.83 -27.53
N GLY A 720 -13.43 46.26 -26.84
CA GLY A 720 -12.02 46.57 -27.03
C GLY A 720 -11.12 45.99 -25.95
N GLN A 721 -9.82 46.22 -26.12
CA GLN A 721 -8.76 45.65 -25.31
C GLN A 721 -7.74 46.72 -24.93
N VAL A 722 -7.23 46.66 -23.71
CA VAL A 722 -6.17 47.53 -23.21
C VAL A 722 -5.06 46.68 -22.62
N ALA A 723 -3.81 46.86 -23.08
CA ALA A 723 -2.67 46.15 -22.52
C ALA A 723 -2.49 46.50 -21.04
N SER A 724 -2.17 45.50 -20.21
CA SER A 724 -1.84 45.72 -18.80
C SER A 724 -0.40 46.26 -18.68
N ALA A 725 0.04 46.59 -17.46
CA ALA A 725 1.44 46.85 -17.18
C ALA A 725 2.28 45.56 -17.05
N GLY A 726 1.67 44.37 -17.22
CA GLY A 726 2.33 43.07 -17.06
C GLY A 726 2.57 42.71 -15.60
N ASN A 727 3.53 43.41 -14.99
CA ASN A 727 3.89 43.29 -13.58
C ASN A 727 4.06 44.70 -13.00
N SER A 728 3.23 45.07 -12.04
CA SER A 728 3.26 46.37 -11.36
C SER A 728 2.93 46.20 -9.88
N ALA A 729 3.85 46.62 -9.00
CA ALA A 729 3.58 46.79 -7.57
C ALA A 729 3.07 48.19 -7.22
N THR A 730 2.90 49.05 -8.22
CA THR A 730 2.37 50.40 -8.07
C THR A 730 1.01 50.53 -8.73
N ARG A 731 0.20 51.45 -8.20
CA ARG A 731 -1.14 51.73 -8.69
C ARG A 731 -1.11 52.15 -10.17
N ARG A 732 -1.96 51.54 -10.99
CA ARG A 732 -2.13 51.90 -12.41
C ARG A 732 -3.57 52.27 -12.68
N ALA A 733 -3.76 53.22 -13.60
CA ALA A 733 -5.07 53.68 -14.05
C ALA A 733 -5.17 53.45 -15.55
N TYR A 734 -6.32 52.96 -15.98
CA TYR A 734 -6.62 52.60 -17.36
C TYR A 734 -7.96 53.19 -17.77
N ASN A 735 -8.13 53.39 -19.07
CA ASN A 735 -9.40 53.78 -19.64
C ASN A 735 -9.65 53.13 -21.00
N LEU A 736 -10.92 52.99 -21.35
CA LEU A 736 -11.40 52.61 -22.67
C LEU A 736 -12.66 53.41 -23.00
N ILE A 737 -12.79 53.83 -24.25
CA ILE A 737 -13.95 54.59 -24.73
C ILE A 737 -14.84 53.65 -25.55
N ASP A 738 -16.12 53.56 -25.21
CA ASP A 738 -17.16 53.09 -26.12
C ASP A 738 -17.65 54.29 -26.96
N PRO A 739 -17.25 54.39 -28.25
CA PRO A 739 -17.60 55.54 -29.07
C PRO A 739 -19.05 55.50 -29.60
N ALA A 740 -19.74 54.37 -29.46
CA ALA A 740 -21.09 54.15 -29.97
C ALA A 740 -21.90 53.26 -29.01
N PRO A 741 -22.16 53.73 -27.77
CA PRO A 741 -23.05 53.04 -26.85
C PRO A 741 -24.45 52.91 -27.47
N ARG A 742 -25.14 51.81 -27.18
CA ARG A 742 -26.49 51.57 -27.74
C ARG A 742 -27.52 52.44 -27.01
N PRO A 743 -28.62 52.85 -27.64
CA PRO A 743 -29.72 53.51 -26.93
C PRO A 743 -30.23 52.68 -25.74
N GLY A 744 -30.49 53.32 -24.61
CA GLY A 744 -30.91 52.69 -23.36
C GLY A 744 -29.75 52.33 -22.42
N THR A 745 -29.97 51.40 -21.49
CA THR A 745 -28.96 51.00 -20.51
C THR A 745 -27.94 50.05 -21.13
N ASN A 746 -26.67 50.47 -21.12
CA ASN A 746 -25.54 49.63 -21.49
C ASN A 746 -24.86 49.13 -20.22
N TYR A 747 -24.60 47.83 -20.16
CA TYR A 747 -23.90 47.17 -19.08
C TYR A 747 -22.49 46.81 -19.52
N TYR A 748 -21.51 47.09 -18.68
CA TYR A 748 -20.11 46.84 -18.98
C TYR A 748 -19.47 46.00 -17.88
N ARG A 749 -18.54 45.13 -18.26
CA ARG A 749 -17.65 44.43 -17.34
C ARG A 749 -16.24 44.38 -17.92
N LEU A 750 -15.26 44.26 -17.03
CA LEU A 750 -13.87 44.05 -17.37
C LEU A 750 -13.57 42.56 -17.27
N ARG A 751 -12.90 41.99 -18.27
CA ARG A 751 -12.29 40.66 -18.22
C ARG A 751 -10.78 40.81 -18.27
N THR A 752 -10.09 40.53 -17.18
CA THR A 752 -8.64 40.46 -17.15
C THR A 752 -8.20 39.15 -17.81
N ILE A 753 -7.18 39.19 -18.67
CA ILE A 753 -6.57 38.03 -19.30
C ILE A 753 -5.11 37.97 -18.88
N ASP A 754 -4.69 36.83 -18.35
CA ASP A 754 -3.31 36.59 -17.91
C ASP A 754 -2.47 36.01 -19.06
N ARG A 755 -1.14 36.00 -18.90
CA ARG A 755 -0.22 35.52 -19.97
C ARG A 755 -0.31 34.01 -20.21
N ASP A 756 -0.84 33.24 -19.27
CA ASP A 756 -1.12 31.80 -19.38
C ASP A 756 -2.51 31.50 -19.98
N GLY A 757 -3.32 32.54 -20.20
CA GLY A 757 -4.66 32.44 -20.77
C GLY A 757 -5.81 32.35 -19.76
N SER A 758 -5.55 32.34 -18.44
CA SER A 758 -6.62 32.46 -17.45
C SER A 758 -7.31 33.83 -17.50
N SER A 759 -8.53 33.91 -16.95
CA SER A 759 -9.28 35.15 -16.94
C SER A 759 -10.15 35.36 -15.70
N GLU A 760 -10.27 36.62 -15.27
CA GLU A 760 -11.11 37.04 -14.14
C GLU A 760 -12.08 38.15 -14.59
N LEU A 761 -13.32 38.15 -14.07
CA LEU A 761 -14.35 39.16 -14.38
C LEU A 761 -14.55 40.15 -13.25
N SER A 762 -14.71 41.43 -13.59
CA SER A 762 -15.15 42.47 -12.65
C SER A 762 -16.66 42.38 -12.35
N LYS A 763 -17.10 43.17 -11.37
CA LYS A 763 -18.51 43.56 -11.23
C LYS A 763 -18.98 44.27 -12.51
N VAL A 764 -20.27 44.12 -12.82
CA VAL A 764 -20.92 44.84 -13.92
C VAL A 764 -21.24 46.28 -13.49
N VAL A 765 -20.96 47.24 -14.36
CA VAL A 765 -21.38 48.64 -14.21
C VAL A 765 -22.35 49.03 -15.32
N ALA A 766 -23.25 49.97 -15.07
CA ALA A 766 -24.23 50.41 -16.04
C ALA A 766 -24.01 51.89 -16.42
N ALA A 767 -24.25 52.22 -17.68
CA ALA A 767 -24.39 53.59 -18.15
C ALA A 767 -25.62 53.67 -19.06
N THR A 768 -26.58 54.52 -18.68
CA THR A 768 -27.79 54.76 -19.46
C THR A 768 -27.51 55.85 -20.49
N PHE A 769 -27.68 55.50 -21.76
CA PHE A 769 -27.50 56.38 -22.89
C PHE A 769 -28.88 56.69 -23.48
N ASP A 770 -29.47 57.80 -23.04
CA ASP A 770 -30.68 58.35 -23.65
C ASP A 770 -30.36 59.69 -24.34
N ASP A 771 -31.12 60.00 -25.40
CA ASP A 771 -31.00 61.23 -26.17
C ASP A 771 -32.02 62.29 -25.74
N GLU A 772 -32.71 62.11 -24.61
CA GLU A 772 -33.72 63.06 -24.13
C GLU A 772 -33.32 63.77 -22.83
N THR A 773 -32.49 63.14 -21.97
CA THR A 773 -32.14 63.72 -20.67
C THR A 773 -30.99 64.71 -20.80
N PRO A 774 -31.10 65.93 -20.23
CA PRO A 774 -29.97 66.84 -20.12
C PRO A 774 -28.87 66.30 -19.20
N VAL A 775 -27.68 66.11 -19.74
CA VAL A 775 -26.50 65.59 -19.02
C VAL A 775 -25.36 66.60 -19.11
N MET A 776 -24.66 66.78 -17.99
CA MET A 776 -23.46 67.61 -17.88
C MET A 776 -22.39 66.82 -17.12
N THR A 777 -21.30 66.47 -17.81
CA THR A 777 -20.16 65.77 -17.24
C THR A 777 -18.93 66.66 -17.27
N LEU A 778 -18.27 66.83 -16.14
CA LEU A 778 -17.01 67.58 -16.04
C LEU A 778 -15.87 66.78 -16.70
N MET A 779 -15.15 67.42 -17.62
CA MET A 779 -14.00 66.87 -18.32
C MET A 779 -12.72 67.44 -17.72
N GLY A 780 -12.02 66.64 -16.92
CA GLY A 780 -10.80 67.05 -16.21
C GLY A 780 -11.12 67.71 -14.87
N ASN A 781 -10.60 67.12 -13.81
CA ASN A 781 -10.71 67.58 -12.43
C ASN A 781 -9.50 66.99 -11.66
N PRO A 782 -8.65 67.77 -11.00
CA PRO A 782 -8.74 69.23 -10.76
C PRO A 782 -8.52 70.11 -12.00
N ILE A 783 -8.91 71.37 -11.90
CA ILE A 783 -8.74 72.42 -12.91
C ILE A 783 -7.58 73.31 -12.50
N SER A 784 -6.55 73.38 -13.34
CA SER A 784 -5.31 74.14 -13.08
C SER A 784 -5.03 75.24 -14.10
N ASP A 785 -5.69 75.25 -15.26
CA ASP A 785 -5.50 76.23 -16.34
C ASP A 785 -6.59 77.33 -16.35
N GLY A 786 -7.44 77.35 -15.33
CA GLY A 786 -8.57 78.27 -15.23
C GLY A 786 -9.69 78.01 -16.23
N LYS A 787 -9.68 76.87 -16.93
CA LYS A 787 -10.72 76.46 -17.89
C LYS A 787 -11.50 75.26 -17.38
N ILE A 788 -12.83 75.40 -17.36
CA ILE A 788 -13.75 74.31 -17.07
C ILE A 788 -14.24 73.73 -18.38
N ARG A 789 -13.96 72.45 -18.62
CA ARG A 789 -14.42 71.75 -19.82
C ARG A 789 -15.53 70.79 -19.44
N LEU A 790 -16.63 70.84 -20.18
CA LEU A 790 -17.83 70.04 -19.93
C LEU A 790 -18.20 69.29 -21.20
N ALA A 791 -18.44 67.99 -21.06
CA ALA A 791 -19.19 67.25 -22.04
C ALA A 791 -20.66 67.41 -21.70
N VAL A 792 -21.45 67.90 -22.66
CA VAL A 792 -22.86 68.20 -22.45
C VAL A 792 -23.71 67.51 -23.50
N ARG A 793 -24.97 67.25 -23.18
CA ARG A 793 -25.95 66.70 -24.11
C ARG A 793 -27.32 67.20 -23.72
N ASN A 794 -28.14 67.58 -24.69
CA ASN A 794 -29.47 68.18 -24.47
C ASN A 794 -29.43 69.40 -23.54
N MET A 795 -28.30 70.11 -23.55
CA MET A 795 -28.03 71.33 -22.77
C MET A 795 -27.97 72.57 -23.67
N ALA A 796 -28.55 72.50 -24.87
CA ALA A 796 -28.64 73.66 -25.76
C ALA A 796 -29.40 74.80 -25.06
N GLY A 797 -28.79 75.99 -25.01
CA GLY A 797 -29.33 77.13 -24.28
C GLY A 797 -29.17 77.08 -22.75
N ALA A 798 -28.39 76.14 -22.21
CA ALA A 798 -28.15 76.06 -20.78
C ALA A 798 -27.35 77.26 -20.24
N THR A 799 -27.66 77.68 -19.02
CA THR A 799 -26.85 78.65 -18.26
C THR A 799 -25.95 77.94 -17.26
N TYR A 800 -24.70 78.39 -17.15
CA TYR A 800 -23.71 77.81 -16.24
C TYR A 800 -23.32 78.78 -15.13
N GLN A 801 -23.30 78.33 -13.88
CA GLN A 801 -22.92 79.13 -12.72
C GLN A 801 -21.97 78.35 -11.83
N LEU A 802 -20.76 78.88 -11.63
CA LEU A 802 -19.82 78.37 -10.66
C LEU A 802 -20.07 79.01 -9.30
N ARG A 803 -20.10 78.23 -8.23
CA ARG A 803 -20.33 78.71 -6.86
C ARG A 803 -19.31 78.14 -5.89
N THR A 804 -18.94 78.92 -4.87
CA THR A 804 -18.27 78.39 -3.68
C THR A 804 -19.23 77.51 -2.87
N LEU A 805 -18.71 76.72 -1.92
CA LEU A 805 -19.56 75.96 -0.98
C LEU A 805 -20.43 76.85 -0.07
N THR A 806 -20.09 78.14 0.06
CA THR A 806 -20.91 79.14 0.77
C THR A 806 -21.97 79.80 -0.12
N GLY A 807 -22.08 79.38 -1.39
CA GLY A 807 -23.10 79.85 -2.34
C GLY A 807 -22.72 81.11 -3.13
N GLN A 808 -21.52 81.67 -2.90
CA GLN A 808 -21.03 82.85 -3.63
C GLN A 808 -20.76 82.48 -5.11
N THR A 809 -21.40 83.19 -6.04
CA THR A 809 -21.20 82.96 -7.48
C THR A 809 -19.85 83.52 -7.94
N ILE A 810 -19.09 82.70 -8.65
CA ILE A 810 -17.88 83.06 -9.36
C ILE A 810 -18.23 83.25 -10.83
N ARG A 811 -17.80 84.37 -11.39
CA ARG A 811 -18.07 84.70 -12.79
C ARG A 811 -17.26 83.79 -13.71
N THR A 812 -17.96 83.28 -14.73
CA THR A 812 -17.37 82.50 -15.82
C THR A 812 -17.86 83.07 -17.14
N SER A 813 -17.08 82.89 -18.20
CA SER A 813 -17.49 83.20 -19.57
C SER A 813 -17.40 81.96 -20.43
N ILE A 814 -18.43 81.69 -21.23
CA ILE A 814 -18.40 80.61 -22.21
C ILE A 814 -17.37 80.97 -23.29
N VAL A 815 -16.32 80.17 -23.44
CA VAL A 815 -15.27 80.30 -24.46
C VAL A 815 -15.69 79.60 -25.74
N SER A 816 -16.34 78.44 -25.60
CA SER A 816 -16.94 77.71 -26.71
C SER A 816 -18.14 76.91 -26.21
N GLN A 817 -19.18 76.83 -27.04
CA GLN A 817 -20.36 76.01 -26.80
C GLN A 817 -20.87 75.45 -28.11
N ASN A 818 -21.07 74.14 -28.13
CA ASN A 818 -21.93 73.46 -29.08
C ASN A 818 -22.79 72.44 -28.32
N ASP A 819 -23.57 71.63 -29.02
CA ASP A 819 -24.49 70.68 -28.39
C ASP A 819 -23.79 69.53 -27.63
N ARG A 820 -22.45 69.44 -27.72
CA ARG A 820 -21.63 68.34 -27.17
C ARG A 820 -20.57 68.78 -26.17
N LEU A 821 -20.05 70.00 -26.30
CA LEU A 821 -18.94 70.49 -25.49
C LEU A 821 -19.16 71.95 -25.12
N VAL A 822 -18.91 72.25 -23.84
CA VAL A 822 -18.90 73.60 -23.29
C VAL A 822 -17.56 73.82 -22.59
N GLU A 823 -16.83 74.86 -23.00
CA GLU A 823 -15.65 75.34 -22.28
C GLU A 823 -15.99 76.69 -21.62
N LEU A 824 -15.81 76.78 -20.30
CA LEU A 824 -15.97 77.99 -19.51
C LEU A 824 -14.58 78.48 -19.07
N GLN A 825 -14.30 79.77 -19.21
CA GLN A 825 -13.12 80.41 -18.63
C GLN A 825 -13.53 81.09 -17.32
N LEU A 826 -12.77 80.89 -16.27
CA LEU A 826 -12.89 81.67 -15.05
C LEU A 826 -12.51 83.12 -15.34
N SER A 827 -13.37 84.09 -14.99
CA SER A 827 -13.07 85.51 -15.24
C SER A 827 -12.06 86.11 -14.26
N GLN A 828 -11.64 85.34 -13.26
CA GLN A 828 -10.65 85.67 -12.25
C GLN A 828 -10.01 84.39 -11.73
N ALA A 829 -8.78 84.49 -11.21
CA ALA A 829 -8.17 83.39 -10.47
C ALA A 829 -9.02 83.07 -9.23
N VAL A 830 -9.17 81.78 -8.94
CA VAL A 830 -9.84 81.26 -7.75
C VAL A 830 -8.80 80.55 -6.89
N GLY A 831 -8.95 80.59 -5.57
CA GLY A 831 -8.02 79.85 -4.69
C GLY A 831 -8.22 78.34 -4.81
N ALA A 832 -7.18 77.58 -4.46
CA ALA A 832 -7.26 76.12 -4.38
C ALA A 832 -8.44 75.71 -3.47
N GLY A 833 -9.32 74.84 -3.95
CA GLY A 833 -10.51 74.48 -3.19
C GLY A 833 -11.63 73.86 -4.01
N ILE A 834 -12.74 73.57 -3.32
CA ILE A 834 -13.91 72.92 -3.88
C ILE A 834 -14.96 73.96 -4.29
N TYR A 835 -15.45 73.81 -5.51
CA TYR A 835 -16.52 74.62 -6.10
C TYR A 835 -17.64 73.72 -6.64
N LEU A 836 -18.83 74.29 -6.82
CA LEU A 836 -19.98 73.64 -7.43
C LEU A 836 -20.31 74.36 -8.73
N LEU A 837 -20.23 73.66 -9.86
CA LEU A 837 -20.74 74.15 -11.12
C LEU A 837 -22.14 73.63 -11.34
N GLU A 838 -23.04 74.56 -11.58
CA GLU A 838 -24.42 74.30 -11.92
C GLU A 838 -24.66 74.61 -13.39
N GLY A 839 -25.25 73.67 -14.12
CA GLY A 839 -25.79 73.87 -15.46
C GLY A 839 -27.31 73.72 -15.43
N GLN A 840 -28.03 74.70 -15.95
CA GLN A 840 -29.51 74.71 -15.97
C GLN A 840 -30.04 74.90 -17.38
N VAL A 841 -30.94 74.01 -17.82
CA VAL A 841 -31.69 74.11 -19.09
C VAL A 841 -33.17 73.80 -18.84
N GLY A 842 -34.06 74.75 -19.15
CA GLY A 842 -35.47 74.65 -18.79
C GLY A 842 -35.67 74.43 -17.28
N ILE A 843 -36.36 73.35 -16.91
CA ILE A 843 -36.57 72.93 -15.51
C ILE A 843 -35.47 72.01 -14.96
N THR A 844 -34.55 71.56 -15.81
CA THR A 844 -33.53 70.56 -15.45
C THR A 844 -32.27 71.26 -14.95
N ARG A 845 -31.81 70.85 -13.77
CA ARG A 845 -30.61 71.37 -13.10
C ARG A 845 -29.62 70.23 -12.86
N GLN A 846 -28.40 70.39 -13.35
CA GLN A 846 -27.27 69.49 -13.14
C GLN A 846 -26.21 70.20 -12.30
N VAL A 847 -25.63 69.52 -11.31
CA VAL A 847 -24.58 70.08 -10.44
C VAL A 847 -23.40 69.14 -10.40
N VAL A 848 -22.20 69.65 -10.71
CA VAL A 848 -20.95 68.91 -10.62
C VAL A 848 -19.98 69.60 -9.67
N LYS A 849 -19.21 68.79 -8.93
CA LYS A 849 -18.18 69.27 -8.02
C LYS A 849 -16.87 69.48 -8.81
N ILE A 850 -16.27 70.64 -8.62
CA ILE A 850 -15.00 71.04 -9.21
C ILE A 850 -13.97 71.20 -8.10
N LEU A 851 -12.76 70.68 -8.31
CA LEU A 851 -11.58 71.00 -7.54
C LEU A 851 -10.73 71.96 -8.40
N ALA A 852 -10.41 73.14 -7.87
CA ALA A 852 -9.40 74.01 -8.46
C ALA A 852 -8.12 73.86 -7.65
N ASP A 853 -6.98 73.78 -8.34
CA ASP A 853 -5.64 73.66 -7.74
C ASP A 853 -4.87 74.97 -7.81
#